data_AF-A0A284RLQ2-F1
#
_entry.id   AF-A0A284RLQ2-F1
#
_cell.length_a   1.000
_cell.length_b   1.000
_cell.length_c   1.000
_cell.angle_alpha   90.00
_cell.angle_beta   90.00
_cell.angle_gamma   90.00
#
_symmetry.space_group_name_H-M   'P 1'
#
loop_
_entity.id
_entity.type
_entity.pdbx_description
1 polymer ?
#
loop_
_entity_poly.entity_id
_entity_poly.type
_entity_poly.pdbx_seq_one_letter_code
_entity_poly.pdbx_strand_id
1 'polypeptide(L)'
;MDTQRPDFSLQQNIYTASHPPIIVSHHNINALRAATLREFMTSVATTGHLGMAPVYGSKCALTTVAFASSTRVMIIDFPGRRKSSKRSALDLLEYTVLRSPYPKHAFRMDNVALSLHFDLNLPIVNGVDLLNLQSNRQSFQSILVALGGKNHHNQLCRDNVMALFRQEESSQTLEEHTAMQAWSACRAAMLEHMATASDSPKISTLSSDKARLTVLAKINRHAHRLTYMKPIRMHNEVEAEFSHKNGKVNMSSARFKNRIRKSSAQTMEISSAGGGRPKTTQGRVIRVEGRVATITIQGHLSTQAPLKVTTIGREEPTQAERAKTMIILASLHQSSTILDHPFIQALWFPQSGVSWATTASFTRKVAINFPGKLNDSQRRAVDLILSNRDADRVTVIQGPPGTGKTTVISAAVTSVVASNDRDRTLWLVAHSNVAVKNIAEKLASIDFLGFKILVSKDFHYDWHEHLYTLIERNLVRSDDFVDNTLAMARQLLDSRIILCTLSMLSHERMPTIARIVPVQTIIFDEASQIEVGDYLPVIHRFASSLQKMVFIGDDKQLPPYGHSDIPDLESVFEKEHLHRKMHVLDTQYRIPKPIGDFISEHVYKNRLQTVHEISSKTCCRFVNVSGGREEEKSKSWINEKEIQAVVKIANILQGRGKSFKVITPYDAQRSAIEKALKDAKLSWKDKCYNVDSFQGNEDDYIIVSIVRSKRLGFLANERRVNVMLTRCKKGMIICSSRAFLDGIGSESLIGGLAARMGKKCWVEYQQVLNDRFPEI
;
A
#
# COMPACT_ATOMS: atom_id res chain seq x y z
N MET A 1 19.41 -34.72 14.01
CA MET A 1 18.36 -35.76 14.02
C MET A 1 17.44 -35.47 12.85
N ASP A 2 17.74 -36.07 11.70
CA ASP A 2 16.90 -36.07 10.51
C ASP A 2 15.93 -37.25 10.66
N THR A 3 14.80 -37.02 11.33
CA THR A 3 13.69 -37.99 11.31
C THR A 3 12.92 -37.78 10.01
N GLN A 4 13.18 -38.62 9.02
CA GLN A 4 12.38 -38.69 7.81
C GLN A 4 10.95 -39.05 8.21
N ARG A 5 9.97 -38.21 7.83
CA ARG A 5 8.56 -38.47 8.13
C ARG A 5 8.12 -39.71 7.33
N PRO A 6 7.26 -40.57 7.89
CA PRO A 6 6.78 -41.73 7.16
C PRO A 6 5.94 -41.29 5.95
N ASP A 7 6.10 -42.00 4.84
CA ASP A 7 5.26 -41.83 3.68
C ASP A 7 3.80 -42.13 4.04
N PHE A 8 2.86 -41.42 3.43
CA PHE A 8 1.43 -41.62 3.65
C PHE A 8 0.66 -41.64 2.33
N SER A 9 -0.55 -42.21 2.39
CA SER A 9 -1.45 -42.30 1.24
C SER A 9 -2.52 -41.20 1.34
N LEU A 10 -2.67 -40.41 0.29
CA LEU A 10 -3.61 -39.29 0.23
C LEU A 10 -4.77 -39.62 -0.72
N GLN A 11 -6.00 -39.54 -0.21
CA GLN A 11 -7.24 -39.70 -0.98
C GLN A 11 -7.68 -38.35 -1.57
N GLN A 12 -8.10 -38.33 -2.83
CA GLN A 12 -8.49 -37.09 -3.50
C GLN A 12 -9.97 -36.81 -3.29
N ASN A 13 -10.27 -35.70 -2.63
CA ASN A 13 -11.64 -35.32 -2.25
C ASN A 13 -12.12 -34.03 -2.95
N ILE A 14 -11.31 -33.43 -3.81
CA ILE A 14 -11.68 -32.21 -4.55
C ILE A 14 -12.49 -32.50 -5.82
N TYR A 15 -12.40 -33.72 -6.34
CA TYR A 15 -13.22 -34.23 -7.43
C TYR A 15 -14.33 -35.13 -6.86
N THR A 16 -15.48 -35.17 -7.52
CA THR A 16 -16.58 -36.10 -7.18
C THR A 16 -16.29 -37.52 -7.65
N ALA A 17 -15.47 -37.66 -8.70
CA ALA A 17 -14.96 -38.95 -9.17
C ALA A 17 -13.88 -39.49 -8.23
N SER A 18 -13.91 -40.80 -7.98
CA SER A 18 -12.86 -41.48 -7.22
C SER A 18 -11.58 -41.58 -8.07
N HIS A 19 -10.45 -41.37 -7.43
CA HIS A 19 -9.12 -41.46 -8.01
C HIS A 19 -8.25 -42.40 -7.16
N PRO A 20 -7.25 -43.09 -7.75
CA PRO A 20 -6.34 -43.93 -7.00
C PRO A 20 -5.61 -43.13 -5.91
N PRO A 21 -5.32 -43.74 -4.75
CA PRO A 21 -4.58 -43.07 -3.69
C PRO A 21 -3.20 -42.60 -4.18
N ILE A 22 -2.78 -41.40 -3.78
CA ILE A 22 -1.46 -40.85 -4.11
C ILE A 22 -0.50 -41.17 -2.98
N ILE A 23 0.69 -41.65 -3.31
CA ILE A 23 1.75 -41.84 -2.33
C ILE A 23 2.48 -40.51 -2.12
N VAL A 24 2.48 -40.00 -0.90
CA VAL A 24 3.18 -38.77 -0.50
C VAL A 24 4.45 -39.15 0.26
N SER A 25 5.59 -38.65 -0.19
CA SER A 25 6.88 -38.81 0.48
C SER A 25 7.49 -37.48 0.86
N HIS A 26 8.22 -37.46 1.96
CA HIS A 26 8.76 -36.24 2.55
C HIS A 26 10.28 -36.28 2.65
N HIS A 27 10.94 -35.21 2.16
CA HIS A 27 12.39 -35.14 2.08
C HIS A 27 12.90 -33.79 2.56
N ASN A 28 13.98 -33.81 3.34
CA ASN A 28 14.81 -32.62 3.49
C ASN A 28 15.70 -32.49 2.25
N ILE A 29 15.86 -31.29 1.69
CA ILE A 29 16.72 -31.08 0.52
C ILE A 29 18.13 -31.65 0.72
N ASN A 30 18.71 -31.55 1.91
CA ASN A 30 20.08 -32.04 2.18
C ASN A 30 20.18 -33.56 2.29
N ALA A 31 19.06 -34.26 2.46
CA ALA A 31 18.97 -35.71 2.49
C ALA A 31 18.56 -36.31 1.13
N LEU A 32 18.27 -35.46 0.13
CA LEU A 32 17.78 -35.86 -1.18
C LEU A 32 18.85 -36.67 -1.94
N ARG A 33 18.44 -37.84 -2.46
CA ARG A 33 19.31 -38.76 -3.21
C ARG A 33 18.89 -38.83 -4.68
N ALA A 34 19.85 -39.08 -5.56
CA ALA A 34 19.59 -39.19 -7.00
C ALA A 34 18.64 -40.34 -7.35
N ALA A 35 18.67 -41.44 -6.60
CA ALA A 35 17.75 -42.57 -6.78
C ALA A 35 16.29 -42.15 -6.54
N THR A 36 16.03 -41.42 -5.45
CA THR A 36 14.69 -40.89 -5.11
C THR A 36 14.15 -39.99 -6.20
N LEU A 37 14.96 -39.08 -6.73
CA LEU A 37 14.53 -38.19 -7.81
C LEU A 37 14.28 -38.95 -9.11
N ARG A 38 15.13 -39.93 -9.47
CA ARG A 38 14.91 -40.74 -10.68
C ARG A 38 13.61 -41.51 -10.60
N GLU A 39 13.34 -42.15 -9.45
CA GLU A 39 12.09 -42.89 -9.22
C GLU A 39 10.86 -41.98 -9.37
N PHE A 40 10.91 -40.77 -8.80
CA PHE A 40 9.87 -39.77 -8.99
C PHE A 40 9.74 -39.33 -10.46
N MET A 41 10.85 -39.09 -11.17
CA MET A 41 10.79 -38.71 -12.58
C MET A 41 10.26 -39.82 -13.49
N THR A 42 10.45 -41.10 -13.13
CA THR A 42 9.81 -42.22 -13.83
C THR A 42 8.28 -42.13 -13.74
N SER A 43 7.71 -41.74 -12.60
CA SER A 43 6.26 -41.57 -12.48
C SER A 43 5.74 -40.32 -13.22
N VAL A 44 6.56 -39.27 -13.34
CA VAL A 44 6.26 -38.10 -14.20
C VAL A 44 6.24 -38.51 -15.67
N ALA A 45 7.19 -39.33 -16.12
CA ALA A 45 7.31 -39.76 -17.51
C ALA A 45 6.07 -40.49 -18.04
N THR A 46 5.29 -41.15 -17.17
CA THR A 46 4.04 -41.84 -17.54
C THR A 46 2.99 -40.91 -18.13
N THR A 47 2.95 -39.65 -17.69
CA THR A 47 1.98 -38.66 -18.17
C THR A 47 2.61 -37.48 -18.88
N GLY A 48 3.90 -37.23 -18.65
CA GLY A 48 4.62 -36.08 -19.18
C GLY A 48 4.33 -34.77 -18.44
N HIS A 49 3.52 -34.77 -17.37
CA HIS A 49 3.18 -33.56 -16.61
C HIS A 49 3.70 -33.64 -15.18
N LEU A 50 4.26 -32.52 -14.70
CA LEU A 50 4.68 -32.34 -13.32
C LEU A 50 3.86 -31.22 -12.68
N GLY A 51 3.20 -31.48 -11.55
CA GLY A 51 2.51 -30.44 -10.77
C GLY A 51 3.39 -29.89 -9.65
N MET A 52 3.22 -28.62 -9.30
CA MET A 52 3.97 -27.95 -8.23
C MET A 52 3.06 -27.13 -7.31
N ALA A 53 3.39 -27.14 -6.02
CA ALA A 53 2.80 -26.22 -5.03
C ALA A 53 3.87 -25.74 -4.03
N PRO A 54 3.98 -24.42 -3.79
CA PRO A 54 4.91 -23.87 -2.81
C PRO A 54 4.28 -23.73 -1.41
N VAL A 55 5.13 -23.69 -0.40
CA VAL A 55 4.77 -23.20 0.94
C VAL A 55 5.72 -22.07 1.30
N TYR A 56 5.16 -20.94 1.75
CA TYR A 56 5.93 -19.78 2.17
C TYR A 56 5.91 -19.62 3.70
N GLY A 57 7.09 -19.51 4.30
CA GLY A 57 7.27 -19.21 5.71
C GLY A 57 7.20 -17.72 6.04
N SER A 58 7.86 -17.36 7.14
CA SER A 58 7.95 -15.97 7.60
C SER A 58 8.49 -15.06 6.49
N LYS A 59 7.90 -13.85 6.35
CA LYS A 59 8.26 -12.87 5.30
C LYS A 59 8.06 -13.41 3.87
N CYS A 60 7.18 -14.39 3.71
CA CYS A 60 6.85 -15.04 2.44
C CYS A 60 8.04 -15.75 1.76
N ALA A 61 9.07 -16.16 2.51
CA ALA A 61 10.20 -16.94 1.99
C ALA A 61 9.80 -18.38 1.68
N LEU A 62 10.26 -18.92 0.55
CA LEU A 62 9.98 -20.30 0.16
C LEU A 62 10.63 -21.27 1.16
N THR A 63 9.81 -22.10 1.80
CA THR A 63 10.26 -23.09 2.78
C THR A 63 10.09 -24.51 2.29
N THR A 64 9.07 -24.75 1.47
CA THR A 64 8.76 -26.10 0.99
C THR A 64 8.24 -26.02 -0.45
N VAL A 65 8.53 -27.02 -1.25
CA VAL A 65 7.90 -27.23 -2.56
C VAL A 65 7.46 -28.68 -2.67
N ALA A 66 6.19 -28.89 -2.99
CA ALA A 66 5.66 -30.19 -3.38
C ALA A 66 5.72 -30.35 -4.90
N PHE A 67 6.23 -31.49 -5.36
CA PHE A 67 6.27 -31.91 -6.76
C PHE A 67 5.35 -33.12 -6.93
N ALA A 68 4.50 -33.13 -7.95
CA ALA A 68 3.52 -34.19 -8.16
C ALA A 68 3.57 -34.78 -9.57
N SER A 69 3.40 -36.09 -9.63
CA SER A 69 2.97 -36.83 -10.83
C SER A 69 1.49 -37.23 -10.65
N SER A 70 0.93 -38.02 -11.57
CA SER A 70 -0.44 -38.54 -11.42
C SER A 70 -0.63 -39.48 -10.23
N THR A 71 0.44 -40.14 -9.76
CA THR A 71 0.38 -41.21 -8.74
C THR A 71 1.20 -40.94 -7.49
N ARG A 72 2.11 -39.97 -7.52
CA ARG A 72 3.04 -39.66 -6.41
C ARG A 72 3.23 -38.18 -6.18
N VAL A 73 3.41 -37.80 -4.92
CA VAL A 73 3.84 -36.47 -4.49
C VAL A 73 5.14 -36.59 -3.69
N MET A 74 6.09 -35.73 -3.99
CA MET A 74 7.34 -35.57 -3.26
C MET A 74 7.39 -34.16 -2.68
N ILE A 75 7.37 -34.06 -1.35
CA ILE A 75 7.47 -32.80 -0.61
C ILE A 75 8.92 -32.59 -0.22
N ILE A 76 9.49 -31.44 -0.60
CA ILE A 76 10.87 -31.06 -0.30
C ILE A 76 10.89 -29.83 0.58
N ASP A 77 11.43 -29.99 1.79
CA ASP A 77 11.71 -28.90 2.71
C ASP A 77 13.10 -28.32 2.49
N PHE A 78 13.17 -26.98 2.45
CA PHE A 78 14.39 -26.20 2.41
C PHE A 78 14.71 -25.68 3.82
N PRO A 79 15.95 -25.83 4.31
CA PRO A 79 16.33 -25.35 5.62
C PRO A 79 16.17 -23.82 5.72
N GLY A 80 15.63 -23.36 6.85
CA GLY A 80 15.56 -21.94 7.16
C GLY A 80 16.94 -21.33 7.44
N ARG A 81 17.01 -20.00 7.61
CA ARG A 81 18.25 -19.18 7.74
C ARG A 81 19.40 -19.70 8.63
N ARG A 82 19.17 -20.66 9.54
CA ARG A 82 20.19 -21.21 10.47
C ARG A 82 21.00 -22.37 9.88
N LYS A 83 20.55 -23.01 8.80
CA LYS A 83 21.28 -24.07 8.08
C LYS A 83 21.19 -23.78 6.58
N SER A 84 22.31 -23.86 5.87
CA SER A 84 22.31 -23.72 4.40
C SER A 84 21.96 -25.04 3.73
N SER A 85 21.29 -24.94 2.59
CA SER A 85 21.15 -26.07 1.66
C SER A 85 22.53 -26.38 1.05
N LYS A 86 22.91 -27.66 1.00
CA LYS A 86 24.12 -28.10 0.31
C LYS A 86 23.96 -27.82 -1.18
N ARG A 87 24.94 -27.13 -1.79
CA ARG A 87 24.85 -26.77 -3.22
C ARG A 87 24.69 -27.99 -4.12
N SER A 88 25.38 -29.10 -3.82
CA SER A 88 25.23 -30.36 -4.56
C SER A 88 23.81 -30.94 -4.55
N ALA A 89 23.06 -30.77 -3.46
CA ALA A 89 21.67 -31.20 -3.39
C ALA A 89 20.73 -30.28 -4.17
N LEU A 90 20.99 -28.96 -4.13
CA LEU A 90 20.28 -27.99 -4.97
C LEU A 90 20.55 -28.24 -6.45
N ASP A 91 21.79 -28.49 -6.84
CA ASP A 91 22.17 -28.85 -8.22
C ASP A 91 21.43 -30.12 -8.67
N LEU A 92 21.39 -31.14 -7.80
CA LEU A 92 20.68 -32.38 -8.11
C LEU A 92 19.18 -32.13 -8.39
N LEU A 93 18.51 -31.33 -7.56
CA LEU A 93 17.12 -30.93 -7.78
C LEU A 93 16.96 -30.09 -9.06
N GLU A 94 17.87 -29.14 -9.28
CA GLU A 94 17.91 -28.27 -10.46
C GLU A 94 17.93 -29.09 -11.75
N TYR A 95 18.94 -29.94 -11.91
CA TYR A 95 19.18 -30.67 -13.16
C TYR A 95 18.18 -31.81 -13.38
N THR A 96 17.75 -32.48 -12.31
CA THR A 96 16.87 -33.66 -12.45
C THR A 96 15.41 -33.26 -12.62
N VAL A 97 14.95 -32.22 -11.91
CA VAL A 97 13.53 -31.86 -11.86
C VAL A 97 13.27 -30.52 -12.54
N LEU A 98 13.90 -29.43 -12.09
CA LEU A 98 13.54 -28.08 -12.53
C LEU A 98 13.94 -27.78 -13.98
N ARG A 99 15.04 -28.39 -14.45
CA ARG A 99 15.55 -28.30 -15.83
C ARG A 99 15.16 -29.48 -16.71
N SER A 100 14.32 -30.39 -16.22
CA SER A 100 13.79 -31.50 -17.01
C SER A 100 12.97 -31.01 -18.22
N PRO A 101 12.80 -31.81 -19.29
CA PRO A 101 12.00 -31.41 -20.44
C PRO A 101 10.49 -31.30 -20.12
N TYR A 102 10.03 -31.98 -19.07
CA TYR A 102 8.60 -32.00 -18.72
C TYR A 102 8.10 -30.63 -18.27
N PRO A 103 6.90 -30.20 -18.72
CA PRO A 103 6.26 -28.99 -18.23
C PRO A 103 5.91 -29.10 -16.74
N LYS A 104 6.22 -28.04 -15.99
CA LYS A 104 5.88 -27.92 -14.56
C LYS A 104 4.68 -27.00 -14.44
N HIS A 105 3.60 -27.48 -13.84
CA HIS A 105 2.33 -26.78 -13.75
C HIS A 105 2.10 -26.30 -12.33
N ALA A 106 1.78 -25.02 -12.17
CA ALA A 106 1.36 -24.46 -10.90
C ALA A 106 0.21 -23.48 -11.12
N PHE A 107 -0.68 -23.34 -10.14
CA PHE A 107 -1.73 -22.31 -10.17
C PHE A 107 -1.14 -20.90 -10.17
N ARG A 108 0.05 -20.72 -9.57
CA ARG A 108 0.77 -19.44 -9.63
C ARG A 108 2.28 -19.62 -9.90
N MET A 109 2.62 -19.89 -11.15
CA MET A 109 3.99 -20.27 -11.52
C MET A 109 4.98 -19.10 -11.46
N ASP A 110 4.54 -17.87 -11.70
CA ASP A 110 5.35 -16.66 -11.47
C ASP A 110 5.95 -16.61 -10.05
N ASN A 111 5.15 -16.93 -9.04
CA ASN A 111 5.51 -16.89 -7.64
C ASN A 111 6.51 -17.98 -7.29
N VAL A 112 6.26 -19.19 -7.80
CA VAL A 112 7.15 -20.34 -7.64
C VAL A 112 8.50 -20.05 -8.30
N ALA A 113 8.50 -19.65 -9.57
CA ALA A 113 9.71 -19.39 -10.34
C ALA A 113 10.57 -18.26 -9.74
N LEU A 114 9.94 -17.13 -9.37
CA LEU A 114 10.66 -16.02 -8.75
C LEU A 114 11.16 -16.35 -7.35
N SER A 115 10.43 -17.15 -6.57
CA SER A 115 10.87 -17.54 -5.23
C SER A 115 11.99 -18.59 -5.27
N LEU A 116 11.95 -19.55 -6.20
CA LEU A 116 13.06 -20.47 -6.46
C LEU A 116 14.35 -19.70 -6.82
N HIS A 117 14.23 -18.69 -7.68
CA HIS A 117 15.36 -17.83 -8.02
C HIS A 117 15.85 -17.02 -6.82
N PHE A 118 14.95 -16.30 -6.14
CA PHE A 118 15.31 -15.31 -5.14
C PHE A 118 15.75 -15.91 -3.80
N ASP A 119 15.11 -16.98 -3.35
CA ASP A 119 15.43 -17.60 -2.06
C ASP A 119 16.49 -18.70 -2.18
N LEU A 120 16.54 -19.42 -3.32
CA LEU A 120 17.37 -20.62 -3.48
C LEU A 120 18.38 -20.56 -4.64
N ASN A 121 18.35 -19.49 -5.47
CA ASN A 121 19.16 -19.38 -6.69
C ASN A 121 19.02 -20.62 -7.60
N LEU A 122 17.78 -21.11 -7.74
CA LEU A 122 17.42 -22.24 -8.59
C LEU A 122 16.67 -21.75 -9.84
N PRO A 123 17.20 -21.97 -11.05
CA PRO A 123 16.48 -21.73 -12.28
C PRO A 123 15.42 -22.82 -12.53
N ILE A 124 14.34 -22.44 -13.21
CA ILE A 124 13.30 -23.35 -13.70
C ILE A 124 13.09 -23.12 -15.20
N VAL A 125 12.80 -24.20 -15.93
CA VAL A 125 12.41 -24.15 -17.35
C VAL A 125 11.09 -24.89 -17.55
N ASN A 126 10.37 -24.54 -18.62
CA ASN A 126 9.07 -25.13 -18.98
C ASN A 126 8.02 -24.96 -17.86
N GLY A 127 8.07 -23.86 -17.11
CA GLY A 127 7.04 -23.52 -16.14
C GLY A 127 5.75 -23.10 -16.83
N VAL A 128 4.61 -23.59 -16.35
CA VAL A 128 3.26 -23.33 -16.87
C VAL A 128 2.40 -22.77 -15.76
N ASP A 129 1.85 -21.58 -16.00
CA ASP A 129 0.89 -20.96 -15.11
C ASP A 129 -0.54 -21.34 -15.50
N LEU A 130 -1.19 -22.18 -14.68
CA LEU A 130 -2.53 -22.70 -14.98
C LEU A 130 -3.62 -21.62 -14.96
N LEU A 131 -3.36 -20.46 -14.36
CA LEU A 131 -4.31 -19.36 -14.25
C LEU A 131 -4.09 -18.27 -15.31
N ASN A 132 -3.07 -18.40 -16.17
CA ASN A 132 -2.78 -17.43 -17.23
C ASN A 132 -3.88 -17.33 -18.28
N LEU A 133 -4.60 -18.43 -18.58
CA LEU A 133 -5.71 -18.45 -19.54
C LEU A 133 -7.01 -17.83 -19.00
N GLN A 134 -7.01 -17.35 -17.76
CA GLN A 134 -8.23 -16.87 -17.09
C GLN A 134 -8.29 -15.35 -17.07
N SER A 135 -9.49 -14.79 -17.22
CA SER A 135 -9.71 -13.33 -17.23
C SER A 135 -9.37 -12.65 -15.90
N ASN A 136 -9.45 -13.38 -14.78
CA ASN A 136 -9.05 -12.87 -13.47
C ASN A 136 -8.33 -13.95 -12.66
N ARG A 137 -7.02 -14.07 -12.88
CA ARG A 137 -6.08 -14.99 -12.21
C ARG A 137 -6.17 -15.03 -10.67
N GLN A 138 -6.66 -13.98 -10.03
CA GLN A 138 -6.77 -13.90 -8.57
C GLN A 138 -8.13 -14.36 -8.05
N SER A 139 -9.11 -14.58 -8.93
CA SER A 139 -10.44 -15.06 -8.55
C SER A 139 -10.43 -16.54 -8.21
N PHE A 140 -11.16 -16.92 -7.16
CA PHE A 140 -11.43 -18.33 -6.84
C PHE A 140 -12.11 -19.06 -8.02
N GLN A 141 -12.91 -18.34 -8.81
CA GLN A 141 -13.53 -18.88 -10.01
C GLN A 141 -12.49 -19.36 -11.03
N SER A 142 -11.36 -18.68 -11.17
CA SER A 142 -10.30 -19.09 -12.11
C SER A 142 -9.64 -20.41 -11.71
N ILE A 143 -9.51 -20.67 -10.40
CA ILE A 143 -9.05 -21.96 -9.87
C ILE A 143 -10.05 -23.06 -10.21
N LEU A 144 -11.35 -22.82 -9.97
CA LEU A 144 -12.40 -23.79 -10.32
C LEU A 144 -12.42 -24.10 -11.82
N VAL A 145 -12.23 -23.10 -12.68
CA VAL A 145 -12.17 -23.31 -14.13
C VAL A 145 -10.96 -24.15 -14.52
N ALA A 146 -9.78 -23.83 -13.99
CA ALA A 146 -8.56 -24.60 -14.24
C ALA A 146 -8.70 -26.07 -13.83
N LEU A 147 -9.49 -26.34 -12.78
CA LEU A 147 -9.79 -27.69 -12.29
C LEU A 147 -10.94 -28.40 -13.05
N GLY A 148 -11.61 -27.77 -14.02
CA GLY A 148 -12.70 -28.37 -14.81
C GLY A 148 -14.13 -27.92 -14.49
N GLY A 149 -14.31 -26.95 -13.59
CA GLY A 149 -15.63 -26.57 -13.07
C GLY A 149 -16.56 -25.79 -14.01
N LYS A 150 -16.09 -25.31 -15.18
CA LYS A 150 -16.89 -24.48 -16.11
C LYS A 150 -17.80 -25.30 -17.04
N ASN A 151 -17.36 -26.49 -17.46
CA ASN A 151 -18.07 -27.32 -18.43
C ASN A 151 -18.87 -28.46 -17.78
N HIS A 152 -18.61 -28.77 -16.50
CA HIS A 152 -19.26 -29.86 -15.79
C HIS A 152 -19.64 -29.40 -14.37
N HIS A 153 -20.81 -28.75 -14.24
CA HIS A 153 -21.47 -28.64 -12.94
C HIS A 153 -21.66 -30.07 -12.42
N ASN A 154 -20.91 -30.46 -11.37
CA ASN A 154 -20.89 -31.75 -10.66
C ASN A 154 -19.57 -32.55 -10.66
N GLN A 155 -18.48 -32.07 -11.27
CA GLN A 155 -17.18 -32.78 -11.17
C GLN A 155 -16.33 -32.38 -9.95
N LEU A 156 -16.59 -31.23 -9.33
CA LEU A 156 -15.78 -30.70 -8.23
C LEU A 156 -16.58 -30.60 -6.93
N CYS A 157 -15.96 -31.01 -5.83
CA CYS A 157 -16.43 -30.71 -4.48
C CYS A 157 -16.04 -29.27 -4.12
N ARG A 158 -16.90 -28.31 -4.45
CA ARG A 158 -16.58 -26.86 -4.35
C ARG A 158 -16.09 -26.45 -2.95
N ASP A 159 -16.68 -26.99 -1.89
CA ASP A 159 -16.29 -26.67 -0.51
C ASP A 159 -14.89 -27.19 -0.18
N ASN A 160 -14.52 -28.37 -0.69
CA ASN A 160 -13.18 -28.94 -0.52
C ASN A 160 -12.14 -28.14 -1.32
N VAL A 161 -12.45 -27.76 -2.57
CA VAL A 161 -11.59 -26.84 -3.34
C VAL A 161 -11.44 -25.51 -2.62
N MET A 162 -12.53 -24.99 -2.05
CA MET A 162 -12.49 -23.75 -1.28
C MET A 162 -11.61 -23.92 -0.05
N ALA A 163 -11.76 -24.98 0.75
CA ALA A 163 -10.89 -25.24 1.89
C ALA A 163 -9.41 -25.34 1.49
N LEU A 164 -9.13 -26.02 0.37
CA LEU A 164 -7.78 -26.26 -0.15
C LEU A 164 -7.05 -24.98 -0.59
N PHE A 165 -7.74 -24.07 -1.27
CA PHE A 165 -7.13 -22.84 -1.83
C PHE A 165 -7.41 -21.58 -1.00
N ARG A 166 -8.22 -21.67 0.06
CA ARG A 166 -8.50 -20.57 0.99
C ARG A 166 -7.46 -20.49 2.11
N GLN A 167 -6.88 -21.61 2.52
CA GLN A 167 -5.67 -21.61 3.33
C GLN A 167 -4.49 -21.33 2.40
N GLU A 168 -4.00 -20.10 2.44
CA GLU A 168 -2.91 -19.64 1.59
C GLU A 168 -1.66 -20.47 1.76
N GLU A 169 -0.79 -20.48 0.74
CA GLU A 169 0.57 -21.07 0.67
C GLU A 169 1.48 -20.53 1.80
N SER A 170 1.16 -20.83 3.04
CA SER A 170 1.76 -20.25 4.25
C SER A 170 2.37 -21.36 5.11
N SER A 171 3.23 -21.05 6.06
CA SER A 171 3.78 -22.07 6.98
C SER A 171 2.75 -22.81 7.82
N GLN A 172 1.48 -22.38 7.81
CA GLN A 172 0.37 -23.03 8.49
C GLN A 172 -0.45 -23.95 7.57
N THR A 173 -0.11 -24.02 6.28
CA THR A 173 -0.75 -24.93 5.33
C THR A 173 -0.45 -26.37 5.72
N LEU A 174 -1.50 -27.19 5.80
CA LEU A 174 -1.36 -28.62 6.06
C LEU A 174 -0.56 -29.29 4.93
N GLU A 175 0.24 -30.28 5.30
CA GLU A 175 1.05 -31.06 4.37
C GLU A 175 0.17 -31.71 3.28
N GLU A 176 -0.97 -32.27 3.69
CA GLU A 176 -2.00 -32.83 2.82
C GLU A 176 -2.55 -31.81 1.81
N HIS A 177 -2.74 -30.54 2.23
CA HIS A 177 -3.20 -29.48 1.34
C HIS A 177 -2.13 -29.14 0.30
N THR A 178 -0.87 -29.04 0.71
CA THR A 178 0.24 -28.75 -0.20
C THR A 178 0.39 -29.88 -1.24
N ALA A 179 0.31 -31.14 -0.79
CA ALA A 179 0.34 -32.30 -1.67
C ALA A 179 -0.84 -32.30 -2.65
N MET A 180 -2.05 -32.05 -2.17
CA MET A 180 -3.26 -32.00 -2.99
C MET A 180 -3.22 -30.84 -4.00
N GLN A 181 -2.66 -29.69 -3.63
CA GLN A 181 -2.46 -28.56 -4.55
C GLN A 181 -1.50 -28.94 -5.69
N ALA A 182 -0.35 -29.55 -5.38
CA ALA A 182 0.60 -29.98 -6.39
C ALA A 182 0.00 -31.04 -7.31
N TRP A 183 -0.66 -32.06 -6.74
CA TRP A 183 -1.33 -33.10 -7.54
C TRP A 183 -2.45 -32.53 -8.41
N SER A 184 -3.28 -31.64 -7.86
CA SER A 184 -4.36 -31.02 -8.62
C SER A 184 -3.84 -30.14 -9.77
N ALA A 185 -2.66 -29.52 -9.64
CA ALA A 185 -2.02 -28.82 -10.74
C ALA A 185 -1.54 -29.80 -11.85
N CYS A 186 -1.00 -30.96 -11.47
CA CYS A 186 -0.66 -32.04 -12.41
C CYS A 186 -1.91 -32.54 -13.15
N ARG A 187 -3.00 -32.81 -12.41
CA ARG A 187 -4.27 -33.29 -12.96
C ARG A 187 -4.94 -32.27 -13.87
N ALA A 188 -4.95 -30.99 -13.48
CA ALA A 188 -5.53 -29.91 -14.27
C ALA A 188 -4.90 -29.82 -15.66
N ALA A 189 -3.59 -30.04 -15.78
CA ALA A 189 -2.88 -30.03 -17.05
C ALA A 189 -3.29 -31.17 -18.01
N MET A 190 -3.91 -32.23 -17.49
CA MET A 190 -4.39 -33.38 -18.27
C MET A 190 -5.86 -33.24 -18.70
N LEU A 191 -6.55 -32.17 -18.28
CA LEU A 191 -7.92 -31.93 -18.66
C LEU A 191 -7.97 -31.42 -20.11
N GLU A 192 -8.91 -31.93 -20.90
CA GLU A 192 -9.02 -31.64 -22.33
C GLU A 192 -9.14 -30.13 -22.62
N HIS A 193 -9.96 -29.41 -21.83
CA HIS A 193 -10.11 -27.95 -21.99
C HIS A 193 -8.88 -27.15 -21.56
N MET A 194 -7.96 -27.77 -20.81
CA MET A 194 -6.67 -27.22 -20.42
C MET A 194 -5.54 -27.69 -21.33
N ALA A 195 -5.79 -28.54 -22.33
CA ALA A 195 -4.77 -28.99 -23.27
C ALA A 195 -4.12 -27.80 -24.00
N THR A 196 -4.89 -26.75 -24.28
CA THR A 196 -4.40 -25.46 -24.84
C THR A 196 -3.45 -24.70 -23.89
N ALA A 197 -3.47 -24.98 -22.59
CA ALA A 197 -2.47 -24.47 -21.66
C ALA A 197 -1.07 -25.07 -21.91
N SER A 198 -0.99 -26.23 -22.56
CA SER A 198 0.29 -26.79 -23.01
C SER A 198 0.93 -25.95 -24.12
N ASP A 199 0.15 -25.20 -24.91
CA ASP A 199 0.63 -24.24 -25.91
C ASP A 199 0.89 -22.84 -25.35
N SER A 200 0.54 -22.61 -24.06
CA SER A 200 0.78 -21.32 -23.42
C SER A 200 2.29 -21.03 -23.27
N PRO A 201 2.69 -19.73 -23.33
CA PRO A 201 4.07 -19.33 -23.12
C PRO A 201 4.64 -19.91 -21.84
N LYS A 202 5.85 -20.48 -21.94
CA LYS A 202 6.51 -21.09 -20.79
C LYS A 202 7.33 -20.05 -20.03
N ILE A 203 7.30 -20.15 -18.71
CA ILE A 203 8.17 -19.40 -17.81
C ILE A 203 9.53 -20.10 -17.77
N SER A 204 10.58 -19.32 -18.02
CA SER A 204 11.97 -19.74 -17.84
C SER A 204 12.75 -18.67 -17.08
N THR A 205 13.49 -19.08 -16.05
CA THR A 205 14.41 -18.21 -15.31
C THR A 205 15.87 -18.54 -15.60
N LEU A 206 16.15 -19.47 -16.52
CA LEU A 206 17.51 -19.90 -16.86
C LEU A 206 18.25 -18.89 -17.74
N SER A 207 17.58 -18.32 -18.75
CA SER A 207 18.19 -17.41 -19.73
C SER A 207 18.10 -15.93 -19.37
N SER A 208 17.48 -15.62 -18.23
CA SER A 208 17.24 -14.25 -17.82
C SER A 208 18.42 -13.69 -17.03
N ASP A 209 18.74 -12.42 -17.26
CA ASP A 209 19.71 -11.68 -16.45
C ASP A 209 19.31 -11.75 -14.95
N LYS A 210 20.24 -12.22 -14.12
CA LYS A 210 20.02 -12.40 -12.67
C LYS A 210 19.65 -11.09 -11.97
N ALA A 211 20.21 -9.96 -12.40
CA ALA A 211 19.89 -8.66 -11.82
C ALA A 211 18.42 -8.30 -12.12
N ARG A 212 17.98 -8.53 -13.36
CA ARG A 212 16.59 -8.33 -13.79
C ARG A 212 15.60 -9.20 -13.05
N LEU A 213 15.88 -10.50 -12.95
CA LEU A 213 15.06 -11.43 -12.17
C LEU A 213 14.98 -11.05 -10.70
N THR A 214 16.09 -10.59 -10.11
CA THR A 214 16.11 -10.14 -8.72
C THR A 214 15.18 -8.96 -8.49
N VAL A 215 15.10 -8.01 -9.43
CA VAL A 215 14.16 -6.87 -9.35
C VAL A 215 12.71 -7.36 -9.40
N LEU A 216 12.36 -8.21 -10.38
CA LEU A 216 11.01 -8.78 -10.48
C LEU A 216 10.63 -9.57 -9.23
N ALA A 217 11.56 -10.37 -8.70
CA ALA A 217 11.33 -11.18 -7.51
C ALA A 217 11.12 -10.33 -6.26
N LYS A 218 11.87 -9.24 -6.08
CA LYS A 218 11.67 -8.29 -4.97
C LYS A 218 10.30 -7.63 -5.04
N ILE A 219 9.93 -7.10 -6.21
CA ILE A 219 8.62 -6.46 -6.42
C ILE A 219 7.49 -7.46 -6.12
N ASN A 220 7.61 -8.69 -6.61
CA ASN A 220 6.63 -9.75 -6.35
C ASN A 220 6.55 -10.12 -4.85
N ARG A 221 7.70 -10.29 -4.20
CA ARG A 221 7.80 -10.63 -2.78
C ARG A 221 7.21 -9.55 -1.88
N HIS A 222 7.43 -8.28 -2.20
CA HIS A 222 6.82 -7.15 -1.48
C HIS A 222 5.30 -7.13 -1.64
N ALA A 223 4.79 -7.31 -2.86
CA ALA A 223 3.35 -7.40 -3.12
C ALA A 223 2.70 -8.56 -2.34
N HIS A 224 3.37 -9.72 -2.26
CA HIS A 224 2.93 -10.83 -1.43
C HIS A 224 2.86 -10.46 0.03
N ARG A 225 3.96 -9.96 0.61
CA ARG A 225 4.01 -9.59 2.03
C ARG A 225 2.94 -8.56 2.40
N LEU A 226 2.71 -7.57 1.55
CA LEU A 226 1.62 -6.59 1.70
C LEU A 226 0.24 -7.26 1.71
N THR A 227 0.01 -8.22 0.81
CA THR A 227 -1.23 -9.00 0.77
C THR A 227 -1.42 -9.83 2.05
N TYR A 228 -0.35 -10.46 2.55
CA TYR A 228 -0.35 -11.23 3.80
C TYR A 228 -0.65 -10.40 5.05
N MET A 229 -0.38 -9.09 5.01
CA MET A 229 -0.73 -8.17 6.09
C MET A 229 -2.19 -7.71 6.06
N LYS A 230 -2.90 -7.86 4.94
CA LYS A 230 -4.33 -7.50 4.86
C LYS A 230 -5.13 -8.37 5.84
N PRO A 231 -5.95 -7.77 6.73
CA PRO A 231 -6.66 -8.53 7.74
C PRO A 231 -7.68 -9.48 7.10
N ILE A 232 -7.71 -10.73 7.57
CA ILE A 232 -8.72 -11.72 7.15
C ILE A 232 -10.07 -11.42 7.82
N ARG A 233 -10.06 -10.80 9.00
CA ARG A 233 -11.25 -10.36 9.72
C ARG A 233 -11.15 -8.87 10.02
N MET A 234 -12.12 -8.09 9.56
CA MET A 234 -12.20 -6.65 9.80
C MET A 234 -13.53 -6.33 10.48
N HIS A 235 -13.48 -5.64 11.61
CA HIS A 235 -14.69 -5.16 12.26
C HIS A 235 -15.16 -3.87 11.58
N ASN A 236 -16.40 -3.87 11.10
CA ASN A 236 -17.00 -2.73 10.42
C ASN A 236 -17.76 -1.90 11.44
N GLU A 237 -17.40 -0.63 11.55
CA GLU A 237 -18.17 0.34 12.33
C GLU A 237 -19.41 0.70 11.52
N VAL A 238 -20.60 0.36 12.02
CA VAL A 238 -21.89 0.63 11.39
C VAL A 238 -22.73 1.54 12.28
N GLU A 239 -23.59 2.35 11.65
CA GLU A 239 -24.54 3.18 12.38
C GLU A 239 -25.56 2.30 13.14
N ALA A 240 -26.14 2.87 14.21
CA ALA A 240 -27.11 2.15 15.03
C ALA A 240 -28.42 1.86 14.26
N GLU A 241 -28.76 2.71 13.31
CA GLU A 241 -29.93 2.56 12.45
C GLU A 241 -29.66 1.59 11.31
N PHE A 242 -30.53 0.58 11.17
CA PHE A 242 -30.51 -0.37 10.06
C PHE A 242 -31.93 -0.83 9.74
N SER A 243 -32.17 -1.28 8.51
CA SER A 243 -33.44 -1.92 8.14
C SER A 243 -33.21 -3.38 7.80
N HIS A 244 -34.16 -4.24 8.19
CA HIS A 244 -34.15 -5.66 7.85
C HIS A 244 -35.50 -6.05 7.25
N LYS A 245 -35.51 -6.45 5.97
CA LYS A 245 -36.72 -6.89 5.25
C LYS A 245 -36.36 -8.01 4.28
N ASN A 246 -37.12 -9.10 4.27
CA ASN A 246 -36.99 -10.23 3.34
C ASN A 246 -35.55 -10.80 3.25
N GLY A 247 -34.89 -11.00 4.40
CA GLY A 247 -33.51 -11.51 4.44
C GLY A 247 -32.45 -10.54 3.91
N LYS A 248 -32.81 -9.27 3.70
CA LYS A 248 -31.88 -8.18 3.33
C LYS A 248 -31.75 -7.20 4.47
N VAL A 249 -30.52 -6.87 4.81
CA VAL A 249 -30.16 -5.88 5.81
C VAL A 249 -29.55 -4.68 5.09
N ASN A 250 -30.14 -3.50 5.25
CA ASN A 250 -29.51 -2.26 4.81
C ASN A 250 -28.93 -1.56 6.03
N MET A 251 -27.67 -1.17 5.93
CA MET A 251 -26.94 -0.49 7.00
C MET A 251 -25.96 0.52 6.41
N SER A 252 -25.66 1.54 7.19
CA SER A 252 -24.68 2.57 6.85
C SER A 252 -23.39 2.33 7.62
N SER A 253 -22.24 2.44 6.94
CA SER A 253 -20.93 2.42 7.60
C SER A 253 -20.70 3.76 8.31
N ALA A 254 -20.32 3.73 9.59
CA ALA A 254 -20.04 4.93 10.37
C ALA A 254 -18.72 5.62 9.95
N ARG A 255 -17.77 4.86 9.36
CA ARG A 255 -16.48 5.37 8.87
C ARG A 255 -16.05 4.70 7.57
N PHE A 256 -15.36 5.45 6.71
CA PHE A 256 -14.84 4.96 5.42
C PHE A 256 -13.82 3.83 5.53
N LYS A 257 -12.87 3.96 6.48
CA LYS A 257 -11.69 3.09 6.57
C LYS A 257 -12.09 1.61 6.74
N ASN A 258 -13.22 1.36 7.39
CA ASN A 258 -13.78 0.03 7.63
C ASN A 258 -15.15 -0.13 6.95
N ARG A 259 -15.37 0.56 5.82
CA ARG A 259 -16.64 0.46 5.09
C ARG A 259 -16.82 -0.91 4.47
N ILE A 260 -18.07 -1.32 4.37
CA ILE A 260 -18.46 -2.56 3.71
C ILE A 260 -18.35 -2.39 2.19
N ARG A 261 -17.67 -3.34 1.52
CA ARG A 261 -17.48 -3.35 0.07
C ARG A 261 -18.11 -4.58 -0.55
N LYS A 262 -18.56 -4.45 -1.80
CA LYS A 262 -18.96 -5.60 -2.60
C LYS A 262 -17.72 -6.38 -3.02
N SER A 263 -17.68 -7.67 -2.70
CA SER A 263 -16.56 -8.54 -3.03
C SER A 263 -17.05 -9.97 -3.23
N SER A 264 -16.47 -10.67 -4.20
CA SER A 264 -16.74 -12.09 -4.40
C SER A 264 -15.96 -12.97 -3.41
N ALA A 265 -14.87 -12.43 -2.86
CA ALA A 265 -13.95 -13.10 -1.95
C ALA A 265 -14.28 -12.89 -0.45
N GLN A 266 -15.21 -12.00 -0.13
CA GLN A 266 -15.55 -11.66 1.25
C GLN A 266 -17.00 -12.02 1.61
N THR A 267 -17.19 -12.45 2.85
CA THR A 267 -18.50 -12.68 3.48
C THR A 267 -18.64 -11.80 4.71
N MET A 268 -19.87 -11.62 5.18
CA MET A 268 -20.17 -10.81 6.36
C MET A 268 -20.64 -11.73 7.48
N GLU A 269 -20.14 -11.51 8.69
CA GLU A 269 -20.64 -12.08 9.92
C GLU A 269 -21.37 -10.97 10.68
N ILE A 270 -22.66 -11.17 10.94
CA ILE A 270 -23.52 -10.18 11.59
C ILE A 270 -24.07 -10.81 12.85
N SER A 271 -23.82 -10.17 13.99
CA SER A 271 -24.36 -10.59 15.28
C SER A 271 -25.15 -9.46 15.94
N SER A 272 -26.29 -9.79 16.54
CA SER A 272 -27.13 -8.86 17.30
C SER A 272 -26.98 -9.14 18.80
N ALA A 273 -26.72 -8.10 19.59
CA ALA A 273 -26.61 -8.19 21.04
C ALA A 273 -28.01 -8.14 21.70
N GLY A 274 -28.79 -9.21 21.60
CA GLY A 274 -30.01 -9.37 22.42
C GLY A 274 -29.65 -9.81 23.84
N GLY A 275 -30.58 -9.69 24.80
CA GLY A 275 -30.40 -10.08 26.23
C GLY A 275 -30.15 -11.58 26.51
N GLY A 276 -29.74 -12.38 25.51
CA GLY A 276 -29.37 -13.79 25.60
C GLY A 276 -28.12 -14.12 24.75
N ARG A 277 -27.84 -15.40 24.42
CA ARG A 277 -26.69 -15.76 23.56
C ARG A 277 -26.78 -15.05 22.20
N PRO A 278 -25.72 -14.35 21.75
CA PRO A 278 -25.74 -13.60 20.50
C PRO A 278 -25.99 -14.53 19.31
N LYS A 279 -27.09 -14.32 18.58
CA LYS A 279 -27.35 -15.01 17.31
C LYS A 279 -26.48 -14.38 16.23
N THR A 280 -25.64 -15.21 15.63
CA THR A 280 -24.73 -14.83 14.54
C THR A 280 -25.24 -15.42 13.24
N THR A 281 -25.35 -14.60 12.20
CA THR A 281 -25.71 -15.03 10.84
C THR A 281 -24.62 -14.61 9.87
N GLN A 282 -24.49 -15.38 8.78
CA GLN A 282 -23.63 -15.03 7.67
C GLN A 282 -24.44 -14.37 6.56
N GLY A 283 -23.79 -13.44 5.86
CA GLY A 283 -24.37 -12.76 4.72
C GLY A 283 -23.37 -12.42 3.63
N ARG A 284 -23.90 -11.96 2.50
CA ARG A 284 -23.13 -11.44 1.37
C ARG A 284 -23.63 -10.07 0.96
N VAL A 285 -22.69 -9.20 0.64
CA VAL A 285 -22.97 -7.84 0.17
C VAL A 285 -23.45 -7.93 -1.27
N ILE A 286 -24.66 -7.45 -1.55
CA ILE A 286 -25.24 -7.47 -2.91
C ILE A 286 -25.17 -6.10 -3.60
N ARG A 287 -25.25 -5.02 -2.82
CA ARG A 287 -25.21 -3.62 -3.30
C ARG A 287 -24.46 -2.74 -2.29
N VAL A 288 -23.70 -1.79 -2.80
CA VAL A 288 -23.04 -0.73 -2.02
C VAL A 288 -23.18 0.57 -2.79
N GLU A 289 -23.66 1.62 -2.11
CA GLU A 289 -23.73 2.98 -2.63
C GLU A 289 -23.26 3.96 -1.55
N GLY A 290 -22.10 4.59 -1.78
CA GLY A 290 -21.43 5.40 -0.77
C GLY A 290 -21.11 4.60 0.49
N ARG A 291 -21.75 4.99 1.61
CA ARG A 291 -21.65 4.32 2.92
C ARG A 291 -22.70 3.24 3.16
N VAL A 292 -23.74 3.21 2.33
CA VAL A 292 -24.87 2.30 2.49
C VAL A 292 -24.54 0.97 1.83
N ALA A 293 -24.69 -0.11 2.57
CA ALA A 293 -24.54 -1.47 2.08
C ALA A 293 -25.84 -2.27 2.28
N THR A 294 -26.22 -3.02 1.25
CA THR A 294 -27.27 -4.03 1.33
C THR A 294 -26.65 -5.41 1.39
N ILE A 295 -26.96 -6.15 2.45
CA ILE A 295 -26.43 -7.48 2.74
C ILE A 295 -27.57 -8.48 2.76
N THR A 296 -27.46 -9.55 1.97
CA THR A 296 -28.36 -10.71 2.09
C THR A 296 -27.85 -11.62 3.19
N ILE A 297 -28.70 -12.03 4.13
CA ILE A 297 -28.36 -12.92 5.25
C ILE A 297 -29.07 -14.26 5.16
N GLN A 298 -28.48 -15.29 5.77
CA GLN A 298 -29.11 -16.59 5.98
C GLN A 298 -29.69 -16.66 7.40
N GLY A 299 -30.92 -16.18 7.58
CA GLY A 299 -31.65 -16.24 8.86
C GLY A 299 -32.29 -14.92 9.30
N HIS A 300 -32.79 -14.88 10.54
CA HIS A 300 -33.43 -13.70 11.14
C HIS A 300 -32.49 -12.96 12.11
N LEU A 301 -32.49 -11.63 12.05
CA LEU A 301 -31.84 -10.73 13.01
C LEU A 301 -32.88 -10.03 13.90
N SER A 302 -32.52 -9.80 15.17
CA SER A 302 -33.29 -8.92 16.07
C SER A 302 -33.06 -7.46 15.66
N THR A 303 -34.13 -6.68 15.61
CA THR A 303 -34.14 -5.25 15.22
C THR A 303 -33.89 -4.29 16.38
N GLN A 304 -33.85 -4.78 17.63
CA GLN A 304 -33.84 -3.93 18.83
C GLN A 304 -32.44 -3.67 19.43
N ALA A 305 -31.37 -4.19 18.83
CA ALA A 305 -30.01 -4.08 19.36
C ALA A 305 -28.99 -3.69 18.28
N PRO A 306 -27.91 -2.95 18.65
CA PRO A 306 -26.86 -2.60 17.73
C PRO A 306 -26.21 -3.85 17.10
N LEU A 307 -25.95 -3.78 15.80
CA LEU A 307 -25.30 -4.86 15.06
C LEU A 307 -23.79 -4.77 15.22
N LYS A 308 -23.17 -5.90 15.54
CA LYS A 308 -21.74 -6.08 15.36
C LYS A 308 -21.52 -6.76 14.01
N VAL A 309 -20.86 -6.05 13.10
CA VAL A 309 -20.62 -6.50 11.73
C VAL A 309 -19.13 -6.74 11.53
N THR A 310 -18.79 -7.90 10.96
CA THR A 310 -17.40 -8.28 10.68
C THR A 310 -17.29 -8.77 9.24
N THR A 311 -16.42 -8.17 8.45
CA THR A 311 -16.02 -8.71 7.14
C THR A 311 -15.04 -9.86 7.35
N ILE A 312 -15.30 -10.99 6.69
CA ILE A 312 -14.46 -12.18 6.67
C ILE A 312 -13.96 -12.40 5.24
N GLY A 313 -12.65 -12.58 5.10
CA GLY A 313 -11.95 -12.71 3.83
C GLY A 313 -11.11 -11.47 3.53
N ARG A 314 -10.01 -11.67 2.79
CA ARG A 314 -9.14 -10.57 2.37
C ARG A 314 -9.78 -9.78 1.23
N GLU A 315 -9.38 -8.52 1.13
CA GLU A 315 -9.79 -7.65 0.04
C GLU A 315 -9.22 -8.17 -1.29
N GLU A 316 -10.01 -8.05 -2.37
CA GLU A 316 -9.52 -8.38 -3.70
C GLU A 316 -8.42 -7.42 -4.13
N PRO A 317 -7.46 -7.87 -4.97
CA PRO A 317 -6.40 -6.97 -5.37
C PRO A 317 -6.93 -5.87 -6.32
N THR A 318 -6.36 -4.70 -6.14
CA THR A 318 -6.61 -3.48 -6.91
C THR A 318 -6.18 -3.65 -8.38
N GLN A 319 -6.67 -2.76 -9.25
CA GLN A 319 -6.28 -2.75 -10.67
C GLN A 319 -4.75 -2.57 -10.84
N ALA A 320 -4.12 -1.79 -9.96
CA ALA A 320 -2.66 -1.61 -9.95
C ALA A 320 -1.91 -2.90 -9.56
N GLU A 321 -2.36 -3.60 -8.52
CA GLU A 321 -1.79 -4.89 -8.10
C GLU A 321 -1.95 -5.97 -9.20
N ARG A 322 -3.11 -5.98 -9.88
CA ARG A 322 -3.35 -6.86 -11.05
C ARG A 322 -2.42 -6.51 -12.21
N ALA A 323 -2.32 -5.24 -12.58
CA ALA A 323 -1.44 -4.79 -13.66
C ALA A 323 0.03 -5.15 -13.38
N LYS A 324 0.51 -4.91 -12.14
CA LYS A 324 1.85 -5.30 -11.69
C LYS A 324 2.11 -6.79 -11.91
N THR A 325 1.17 -7.64 -11.48
CA THR A 325 1.25 -9.10 -11.66
C THR A 325 1.35 -9.49 -13.14
N MET A 326 0.52 -8.89 -14.00
CA MET A 326 0.53 -9.19 -15.44
C MET A 326 1.83 -8.77 -16.13
N ILE A 327 2.42 -7.64 -15.72
CA ILE A 327 3.70 -7.16 -16.28
C ILE A 327 4.85 -8.08 -15.89
N ILE A 328 4.88 -8.54 -14.63
CA ILE A 328 5.85 -9.54 -14.16
C ILE A 328 5.72 -10.82 -14.97
N LEU A 329 4.49 -11.30 -15.16
CA LEU A 329 4.22 -12.51 -15.93
C LEU A 329 4.67 -12.37 -17.40
N ALA A 330 4.34 -11.26 -18.06
CA ALA A 330 4.80 -10.97 -19.42
C ALA A 330 6.33 -10.92 -19.53
N SER A 331 7.01 -10.37 -18.51
CA SER A 331 8.47 -10.35 -18.44
C SER A 331 9.05 -11.77 -18.29
N LEU A 332 8.43 -12.63 -17.48
CA LEU A 332 8.82 -14.02 -17.30
C LEU A 332 8.57 -14.90 -18.54
N HIS A 333 7.54 -14.57 -19.32
CA HIS A 333 7.28 -15.18 -20.63
C HIS A 333 8.15 -14.61 -21.75
N GLN A 334 9.02 -13.63 -21.46
CA GLN A 334 9.84 -12.94 -22.45
C GLN A 334 9.03 -12.26 -23.56
N SER A 335 7.76 -11.92 -23.28
CA SER A 335 6.86 -11.23 -24.20
C SER A 335 6.82 -9.72 -23.96
N SER A 336 7.61 -9.22 -23.00
CA SER A 336 7.73 -7.79 -22.69
C SER A 336 9.20 -7.39 -22.56
N THR A 337 9.57 -6.29 -23.21
CA THR A 337 10.87 -5.62 -23.09
C THR A 337 10.83 -4.48 -22.07
N ILE A 338 9.83 -4.45 -21.18
CA ILE A 338 9.64 -3.35 -20.22
C ILE A 338 10.88 -3.12 -19.35
N LEU A 339 11.63 -4.17 -19.01
CA LEU A 339 12.84 -4.05 -18.22
C LEU A 339 13.95 -3.29 -18.94
N ASP A 340 13.96 -3.26 -20.28
CA ASP A 340 14.90 -2.48 -21.09
C ASP A 340 14.49 -1.01 -21.21
N HIS A 341 13.29 -0.66 -20.76
CA HIS A 341 12.79 0.72 -20.88
C HIS A 341 13.66 1.69 -20.09
N PRO A 342 14.03 2.87 -20.63
CA PRO A 342 14.98 3.79 -20.00
C PRO A 342 14.59 4.24 -18.59
N PHE A 343 13.29 4.44 -18.33
CA PHE A 343 12.80 4.76 -16.99
C PHE A 343 12.93 3.59 -16.00
N ILE A 344 12.78 2.34 -16.44
CA ILE A 344 13.04 1.17 -15.60
C ILE A 344 14.54 1.06 -15.32
N GLN A 345 15.37 1.23 -16.35
CA GLN A 345 16.83 1.25 -16.20
C GLN A 345 17.30 2.33 -15.22
N ALA A 346 16.79 3.55 -15.33
CA ALA A 346 17.12 4.65 -14.44
C ALA A 346 16.71 4.39 -12.96
N LEU A 347 15.58 3.74 -12.73
CA LEU A 347 15.08 3.47 -11.37
C LEU A 347 15.75 2.25 -10.71
N TRP A 348 16.03 1.18 -11.45
CA TRP A 348 16.48 -0.10 -10.89
C TRP A 348 17.89 -0.53 -11.31
N PHE A 349 18.44 -0.03 -12.42
CA PHE A 349 19.69 -0.52 -13.03
C PHE A 349 20.68 0.62 -13.36
N PRO A 350 21.14 1.41 -12.38
CA PRO A 350 21.96 2.60 -12.64
C PRO A 350 23.34 2.31 -13.26
N GLN A 351 23.87 1.10 -13.09
CA GLN A 351 25.22 0.73 -13.54
C GLN A 351 25.30 0.45 -15.05
N SER A 352 24.16 0.26 -15.72
CA SER A 352 24.12 -0.14 -17.14
C SER A 352 24.32 1.03 -18.12
N GLY A 353 24.30 2.28 -17.64
CA GLY A 353 24.16 3.46 -18.50
C GLY A 353 22.77 3.52 -19.14
N VAL A 354 22.06 4.65 -19.02
CA VAL A 354 20.70 4.76 -19.57
C VAL A 354 20.77 5.42 -20.95
N SER A 355 20.39 4.67 -21.99
CA SER A 355 20.16 5.23 -23.32
C SER A 355 18.73 5.74 -23.45
N TRP A 356 18.56 7.02 -23.78
CA TRP A 356 17.26 7.66 -23.95
C TRP A 356 16.80 7.73 -25.41
N ALA A 357 17.56 7.13 -26.34
CA ALA A 357 17.33 7.22 -27.78
C ALA A 357 15.92 6.75 -28.21
N THR A 358 15.31 5.85 -27.44
CA THR A 358 13.98 5.28 -27.71
C THR A 358 12.84 6.07 -27.09
N THR A 359 13.11 7.13 -26.32
CA THR A 359 12.10 7.94 -25.64
C THR A 359 12.03 9.35 -26.22
N ALA A 360 10.83 9.82 -26.54
CA ALA A 360 10.61 11.17 -27.02
C ALA A 360 11.15 12.21 -26.02
N SER A 361 11.72 13.31 -26.53
CA SER A 361 12.18 14.45 -25.71
C SER A 361 11.38 15.69 -26.01
N PHE A 362 11.28 16.57 -25.02
CA PHE A 362 10.83 17.93 -25.23
C PHE A 362 11.85 18.70 -26.06
N THR A 363 11.37 19.41 -27.09
CA THR A 363 12.21 20.21 -27.99
C THR A 363 12.28 21.67 -27.56
N ARG A 364 11.22 22.19 -26.94
CA ARG A 364 11.12 23.60 -26.53
C ARG A 364 11.55 23.77 -25.08
N LYS A 365 12.43 24.75 -24.83
CA LYS A 365 12.81 25.15 -23.47
C LYS A 365 11.66 25.96 -22.86
N VAL A 366 11.37 25.70 -21.59
CA VAL A 366 10.37 26.46 -20.83
C VAL A 366 11.09 27.34 -19.80
N ALA A 367 10.81 28.63 -19.83
CA ALA A 367 11.30 29.57 -18.82
C ALA A 367 10.39 29.54 -17.58
N ILE A 368 10.96 29.78 -16.41
CA ILE A 368 10.19 29.88 -15.18
C ILE A 368 9.29 31.11 -15.26
N ASN A 369 7.98 30.89 -15.22
CA ASN A 369 6.98 31.93 -15.06
C ASN A 369 6.13 31.62 -13.82
N PHE A 370 6.35 32.35 -12.73
CA PHE A 370 5.63 32.16 -11.48
C PHE A 370 5.37 33.53 -10.82
N PRO A 371 4.14 33.83 -10.39
CA PRO A 371 3.80 35.14 -9.81
C PRO A 371 4.44 35.38 -8.43
N GLY A 372 4.75 34.31 -7.68
CA GLY A 372 5.37 34.41 -6.36
C GLY A 372 6.90 34.47 -6.40
N LYS A 373 7.50 34.68 -5.22
CA LYS A 373 8.96 34.58 -5.04
C LYS A 373 9.37 33.13 -4.79
N LEU A 374 10.42 32.69 -5.47
CA LEU A 374 11.10 31.42 -5.22
C LEU A 374 12.49 31.73 -4.64
N ASN A 375 12.90 30.99 -3.62
CA ASN A 375 14.30 30.98 -3.19
C ASN A 375 15.16 30.17 -4.19
N ASP A 376 16.48 30.15 -3.99
CA ASP A 376 17.40 29.49 -4.93
C ASP A 376 17.20 27.98 -5.02
N SER A 377 16.94 27.30 -3.89
CA SER A 377 16.69 25.85 -3.91
C SER A 377 15.37 25.52 -4.61
N GLN A 378 14.31 26.30 -4.40
CA GLN A 378 13.05 26.15 -5.12
C GLN A 378 13.20 26.46 -6.61
N ARG A 379 13.92 27.52 -6.99
CA ARG A 379 14.18 27.87 -8.40
C ARG A 379 14.91 26.73 -9.12
N ARG A 380 15.98 26.20 -8.52
CA ARG A 380 16.71 25.03 -9.05
C ARG A 380 15.81 23.81 -9.20
N ALA A 381 14.91 23.57 -8.24
CA ALA A 381 13.95 22.46 -8.34
C ALA A 381 13.00 22.63 -9.54
N VAL A 382 12.49 23.84 -9.78
CA VAL A 382 11.64 24.14 -10.94
C VAL A 382 12.42 23.98 -12.25
N ASP A 383 13.66 24.47 -12.32
CA ASP A 383 14.52 24.28 -13.49
C ASP A 383 14.75 22.79 -13.79
N LEU A 384 15.00 21.97 -12.77
CA LEU A 384 15.12 20.52 -12.94
C LEU A 384 13.82 19.89 -13.46
N ILE A 385 12.65 20.32 -12.97
CA ILE A 385 11.35 19.84 -13.45
C ILE A 385 11.12 20.23 -14.92
N LEU A 386 11.49 21.44 -15.33
CA LEU A 386 11.27 21.95 -16.68
C LEU A 386 12.34 21.53 -17.69
N SER A 387 13.48 21.02 -17.21
CA SER A 387 14.63 20.64 -18.02
C SER A 387 14.32 19.53 -19.03
N ASN A 388 14.90 19.68 -20.22
CA ASN A 388 14.83 18.72 -21.32
C ASN A 388 16.08 17.82 -21.39
N ARG A 389 17.02 17.96 -20.45
CA ARG A 389 18.25 17.15 -20.45
C ARG A 389 17.93 15.71 -20.06
N ASP A 390 18.58 14.77 -20.75
CA ASP A 390 18.45 13.34 -20.45
C ASP A 390 18.87 12.98 -19.01
N ALA A 391 19.86 13.70 -18.46
CA ALA A 391 20.27 13.54 -17.07
C ALA A 391 19.18 13.89 -16.04
N ASP A 392 18.20 14.71 -16.42
CA ASP A 392 17.12 15.19 -15.55
C ASP A 392 15.77 14.49 -15.83
N ARG A 393 15.75 13.45 -16.67
CA ARG A 393 14.52 12.69 -17.02
C ARG A 393 13.90 12.01 -15.81
N VAL A 394 14.74 11.63 -14.85
CA VAL A 394 14.36 11.09 -13.54
C VAL A 394 14.93 12.03 -12.49
N THR A 395 14.06 12.87 -11.92
CA THR A 395 14.46 13.90 -10.95
C THR A 395 13.90 13.56 -9.57
N VAL A 396 14.72 13.63 -8.53
CA VAL A 396 14.29 13.44 -7.13
C VAL A 396 14.53 14.74 -6.35
N ILE A 397 13.47 15.24 -5.72
CA ILE A 397 13.48 16.46 -4.91
C ILE A 397 13.05 16.11 -3.48
N GLN A 398 13.97 16.30 -2.52
CA GLN A 398 13.64 16.24 -1.10
C GLN A 398 13.04 17.58 -0.67
N GLY A 399 11.82 17.54 -0.16
CA GLY A 399 11.13 18.69 0.39
C GLY A 399 10.77 18.45 1.86
N PRO A 400 11.67 18.79 2.80
CA PRO A 400 11.36 18.83 4.23
C PRO A 400 10.08 19.63 4.55
N PRO A 401 9.47 19.45 5.74
CA PRO A 401 8.26 20.17 6.12
C PRO A 401 8.40 21.69 5.99
N GLY A 402 7.38 22.35 5.44
CA GLY A 402 7.36 23.81 5.32
C GLY A 402 8.24 24.40 4.22
N THR A 403 8.92 23.58 3.40
CA THR A 403 9.84 24.07 2.35
C THR A 403 9.17 24.51 1.04
N GLY A 404 7.86 24.38 0.94
CA GLY A 404 7.10 24.83 -0.23
C GLY A 404 7.10 23.86 -1.41
N LYS A 405 7.08 22.54 -1.17
CA LYS A 405 6.89 21.50 -2.23
C LYS A 405 5.77 21.86 -3.23
N THR A 406 4.59 22.19 -2.72
CA THR A 406 3.44 22.58 -3.55
C THR A 406 3.66 23.89 -4.29
N THR A 407 4.49 24.80 -3.76
CA THR A 407 4.89 26.04 -4.46
C THR A 407 5.80 25.73 -5.66
N VAL A 408 6.75 24.79 -5.50
CA VAL A 408 7.58 24.29 -6.62
C VAL A 408 6.69 23.65 -7.70
N ILE A 409 5.71 22.83 -7.31
CA ILE A 409 4.74 22.24 -8.24
C ILE A 409 3.95 23.32 -8.96
N SER A 410 3.40 24.30 -8.24
CA SER A 410 2.65 25.42 -8.83
C SER A 410 3.50 26.23 -9.81
N ALA A 411 4.76 26.52 -9.48
CA ALA A 411 5.68 27.22 -10.35
C ALA A 411 5.98 26.43 -11.64
N ALA A 412 6.15 25.11 -11.56
CA ALA A 412 6.30 24.28 -12.75
C ALA A 412 5.03 24.31 -13.63
N VAL A 413 3.85 24.22 -13.02
CA VAL A 413 2.55 24.28 -13.71
C VAL A 413 2.38 25.61 -14.44
N THR A 414 2.54 26.74 -13.74
CA THR A 414 2.36 28.06 -14.36
C THR A 414 3.39 28.32 -15.47
N SER A 415 4.62 27.79 -15.31
CA SER A 415 5.66 27.88 -16.34
C SER A 415 5.29 27.12 -17.62
N VAL A 416 4.82 25.87 -17.50
CA VAL A 416 4.38 25.07 -18.66
C VAL A 416 3.15 25.70 -19.31
N VAL A 417 2.19 26.16 -18.50
CA VAL A 417 0.96 26.78 -19.01
C VAL A 417 1.24 28.06 -19.80
N ALA A 418 2.14 28.91 -19.30
CA ALA A 418 2.52 30.15 -19.96
C ALA A 418 3.49 29.97 -21.12
N SER A 419 4.07 28.79 -21.29
CA SER A 419 5.01 28.52 -22.38
C SER A 419 4.32 28.43 -23.74
N ASN A 420 5.09 28.70 -24.80
CA ASN A 420 4.65 28.47 -26.19
C ASN A 420 4.61 26.98 -26.57
N ASP A 421 4.95 26.07 -25.66
CA ASP A 421 4.81 24.63 -25.86
C ASP A 421 3.40 24.19 -25.43
N ARG A 422 2.48 24.22 -26.40
CA ARG A 422 1.06 23.91 -26.20
C ARG A 422 0.81 22.42 -26.04
N ASP A 423 1.73 21.56 -26.47
CA ASP A 423 1.58 20.11 -26.41
C ASP A 423 2.10 19.50 -25.10
N ARG A 424 2.86 20.30 -24.31
CA ARG A 424 3.42 19.87 -23.04
C ARG A 424 2.33 19.67 -21.98
N THR A 425 2.25 18.47 -21.43
CA THR A 425 1.30 18.08 -20.37
C THR A 425 1.99 17.76 -19.05
N LEU A 426 1.28 17.99 -17.94
CA LEU A 426 1.73 17.66 -16.59
C LEU A 426 0.68 16.83 -15.86
N TRP A 427 1.11 15.70 -15.31
CA TRP A 427 0.32 14.84 -14.45
C TRP A 427 0.85 14.94 -13.02
N LEU A 428 0.07 15.53 -12.13
CA LEU A 428 0.40 15.70 -10.72
C LEU A 428 -0.25 14.56 -9.93
N VAL A 429 0.57 13.66 -9.42
CA VAL A 429 0.14 12.37 -8.88
C VAL A 429 0.57 12.27 -7.43
N ALA A 430 -0.27 11.72 -6.56
CA ALA A 430 0.14 11.41 -5.20
C ALA A 430 -0.39 10.06 -4.72
N HIS A 431 0.12 9.55 -3.60
CA HIS A 431 -0.38 8.31 -3.01
C HIS A 431 -1.81 8.46 -2.45
N SER A 432 -2.12 9.61 -1.85
CA SER A 432 -3.39 9.86 -1.17
C SER A 432 -4.20 10.98 -1.85
N ASN A 433 -5.52 10.89 -1.78
CA ASN A 433 -6.39 11.96 -2.28
C ASN A 433 -6.22 13.29 -1.51
N VAL A 434 -5.79 13.24 -0.25
CA VAL A 434 -5.51 14.45 0.55
C VAL A 434 -4.31 15.20 -0.03
N ALA A 435 -3.26 14.50 -0.46
CA ALA A 435 -2.13 15.14 -1.13
C ALA A 435 -2.55 15.75 -2.48
N VAL A 436 -3.35 15.03 -3.28
CA VAL A 436 -3.92 15.56 -4.54
C VAL A 436 -4.74 16.82 -4.29
N LYS A 437 -5.57 16.82 -3.24
CA LYS A 437 -6.33 17.99 -2.78
C LYS A 437 -5.43 19.20 -2.56
N ASN A 438 -4.38 19.02 -1.77
CA ASN A 438 -3.52 20.11 -1.34
C ASN A 438 -2.82 20.76 -2.52
N ILE A 439 -2.46 19.98 -3.54
CA ILE A 439 -1.94 20.50 -4.81
C ILE A 439 -3.02 21.33 -5.50
N ALA A 440 -4.25 20.82 -5.63
CA ALA A 440 -5.35 21.53 -6.27
C ALA A 440 -5.70 22.85 -5.56
N GLU A 441 -5.78 22.85 -4.22
CA GLU A 441 -6.03 24.04 -3.41
C GLU A 441 -4.90 25.04 -3.55
N LYS A 442 -3.64 24.58 -3.63
CA LYS A 442 -2.51 25.48 -3.84
C LYS A 442 -2.56 26.14 -5.22
N LEU A 443 -2.93 25.40 -6.26
CA LEU A 443 -3.14 25.94 -7.60
C LEU A 443 -4.30 26.95 -7.62
N ALA A 444 -5.43 26.63 -6.99
CA ALA A 444 -6.56 27.54 -6.88
C ALA A 444 -6.21 28.82 -6.10
N SER A 445 -5.36 28.72 -5.06
CA SER A 445 -4.93 29.88 -4.26
C SER A 445 -4.06 30.90 -5.02
N ILE A 446 -3.60 30.54 -6.22
CA ILE A 446 -2.87 31.44 -7.14
C ILE A 446 -3.68 31.70 -8.42
N ASP A 447 -5.01 31.57 -8.32
CA ASP A 447 -5.98 31.78 -9.40
C ASP A 447 -5.79 30.88 -10.63
N PHE A 448 -5.10 29.74 -10.47
CA PHE A 448 -4.97 28.75 -11.53
C PHE A 448 -6.03 27.65 -11.40
N LEU A 449 -7.06 27.70 -12.25
CA LEU A 449 -8.14 26.70 -12.33
C LEU A 449 -8.11 25.91 -13.66
N GLY A 450 -7.02 25.97 -14.43
CA GLY A 450 -6.86 25.28 -15.72
C GLY A 450 -6.47 23.80 -15.61
N PHE A 451 -6.91 23.10 -14.56
CA PHE A 451 -6.58 21.70 -14.30
C PHE A 451 -7.84 20.81 -14.20
N LYS A 452 -7.68 19.48 -14.25
CA LYS A 452 -8.74 18.53 -13.93
C LYS A 452 -8.29 17.53 -12.88
N ILE A 453 -9.18 17.17 -11.96
CA ILE A 453 -8.93 16.17 -10.91
C ILE A 453 -9.71 14.89 -11.26
N LEU A 454 -9.00 13.79 -11.46
CA LEU A 454 -9.60 12.47 -11.67
C LEU A 454 -9.72 11.74 -10.33
N VAL A 455 -10.95 11.44 -9.91
CA VAL A 455 -11.23 10.83 -8.61
C VAL A 455 -12.06 9.56 -8.74
N SER A 456 -11.86 8.58 -7.86
CA SER A 456 -12.72 7.40 -7.80
C SER A 456 -14.09 7.77 -7.25
N LYS A 457 -15.16 7.29 -7.89
CA LYS A 457 -16.55 7.36 -7.42
C LYS A 457 -16.66 7.03 -5.93
N ASP A 458 -16.02 5.93 -5.54
CA ASP A 458 -16.08 5.39 -4.18
C ASP A 458 -15.51 6.33 -3.13
N PHE A 459 -14.53 7.15 -3.50
CA PHE A 459 -13.90 8.09 -2.58
C PHE A 459 -14.68 9.42 -2.49
N HIS A 460 -15.33 9.83 -3.59
CA HIS A 460 -16.09 11.07 -3.64
C HIS A 460 -17.27 11.09 -2.66
N TYR A 461 -17.95 9.96 -2.40
CA TYR A 461 -19.10 9.89 -1.49
C TYR A 461 -18.82 10.22 -0.01
N ASP A 462 -17.55 10.20 0.41
CA ASP A 462 -17.13 10.49 1.77
C ASP A 462 -16.50 11.88 1.92
N TRP A 463 -16.46 12.65 0.83
CA TRP A 463 -16.00 14.02 0.89
C TRP A 463 -16.97 14.88 1.66
N HIS A 464 -16.40 15.62 2.61
CA HIS A 464 -16.83 16.95 2.91
C HIS A 464 -16.96 17.76 1.60
N GLU A 465 -18.13 17.80 0.97
CA GLU A 465 -18.40 18.63 -0.23
C GLU A 465 -17.90 20.07 -0.03
N HIS A 466 -17.94 20.56 1.22
CA HIS A 466 -17.40 21.86 1.62
C HIS A 466 -15.88 22.04 1.43
N LEU A 467 -15.10 20.96 1.34
CA LEU A 467 -13.63 20.99 1.18
C LEU A 467 -13.19 21.25 -0.27
N TYR A 468 -14.09 21.18 -1.26
CA TYR A 468 -13.78 21.38 -2.68
C TYR A 468 -14.63 22.46 -3.33
N THR A 469 -15.37 23.28 -2.58
CA THR A 469 -16.30 24.28 -3.14
C THR A 469 -15.68 25.15 -4.25
N LEU A 470 -14.40 25.49 -4.15
CA LEU A 470 -13.66 26.26 -5.17
C LEU A 470 -13.21 25.43 -6.39
N ILE A 471 -13.02 24.12 -6.24
CA ILE A 471 -12.38 23.22 -7.22
C ILE A 471 -13.29 22.06 -7.68
N GLU A 472 -14.54 22.02 -7.23
CA GLU A 472 -15.54 21.00 -7.55
C GLU A 472 -15.81 20.93 -9.06
N ARG A 473 -15.81 22.08 -9.73
CA ARG A 473 -16.00 22.20 -11.20
C ARG A 473 -14.87 21.53 -12.01
N ASN A 474 -13.75 21.26 -11.37
CA ASN A 474 -12.57 20.66 -11.97
C ASN A 474 -12.52 19.14 -11.74
N LEU A 475 -13.46 18.61 -10.95
CA LEU A 475 -13.53 17.20 -10.62
C LEU A 475 -14.19 16.40 -11.76
N VAL A 476 -13.60 15.25 -12.09
CA VAL A 476 -14.19 14.24 -12.96
C VAL A 476 -14.15 12.91 -12.23
N ARG A 477 -15.32 12.34 -11.95
CA ARG A 477 -15.41 11.07 -11.22
C ARG A 477 -15.24 9.89 -12.17
N SER A 478 -14.75 8.78 -11.64
CA SER A 478 -14.50 7.59 -12.43
C SER A 478 -15.75 6.98 -13.06
N ASP A 479 -16.95 7.25 -12.53
CA ASP A 479 -18.21 6.86 -13.16
C ASP A 479 -18.64 7.77 -14.32
N ASP A 480 -18.08 8.98 -14.40
CA ASP A 480 -18.28 9.89 -15.53
C ASP A 480 -17.30 9.61 -16.68
N PHE A 481 -16.28 8.77 -16.46
CA PHE A 481 -15.34 8.39 -17.52
C PHE A 481 -16.08 7.63 -18.61
N VAL A 482 -16.09 8.16 -19.83
CA VAL A 482 -16.74 7.55 -20.99
C VAL A 482 -15.71 7.03 -21.98
N ASP A 483 -16.05 5.96 -22.70
CA ASP A 483 -15.16 5.35 -23.70
C ASP A 483 -15.07 6.17 -25.00
N ASN A 484 -16.06 7.03 -25.24
CA ASN A 484 -16.09 7.94 -26.38
C ASN A 484 -15.10 9.11 -26.18
N THR A 485 -14.07 9.17 -27.02
CA THR A 485 -13.00 10.18 -26.93
C THR A 485 -13.52 11.62 -27.03
N LEU A 486 -14.52 11.90 -27.87
CA LEU A 486 -15.09 13.25 -28.00
C LEU A 486 -15.84 13.67 -26.73
N ALA A 487 -16.64 12.77 -26.15
CA ALA A 487 -17.35 13.04 -24.91
C ALA A 487 -16.40 13.20 -23.72
N MET A 488 -15.35 12.38 -23.66
CA MET A 488 -14.30 12.53 -22.64
C MET A 488 -13.54 13.84 -22.81
N ALA A 489 -13.23 14.26 -24.05
CA ALA A 489 -12.57 15.52 -24.33
C ALA A 489 -13.41 16.72 -23.86
N ARG A 490 -14.75 16.67 -24.01
CA ARG A 490 -15.65 17.71 -23.49
C ARG A 490 -15.61 17.83 -21.96
N GLN A 491 -15.39 16.73 -21.24
CA GLN A 491 -15.24 16.76 -19.77
C GLN A 491 -13.88 17.32 -19.34
N LEU A 492 -12.83 16.95 -20.08
CA LEU A 492 -11.47 17.41 -19.81
C LEU A 492 -11.23 18.85 -20.24
N LEU A 493 -12.01 19.35 -21.21
CA LEU A 493 -11.78 20.62 -21.90
C LEU A 493 -10.37 20.66 -22.48
N ASP A 494 -9.77 21.84 -22.61
CA ASP A 494 -8.39 22.03 -23.08
C ASP A 494 -7.36 21.88 -21.94
N SER A 495 -7.70 21.13 -20.87
CA SER A 495 -6.83 20.99 -19.71
C SER A 495 -5.57 20.19 -20.05
N ARG A 496 -4.41 20.79 -19.84
CA ARG A 496 -3.09 20.14 -19.96
C ARG A 496 -2.55 19.61 -18.63
N ILE A 497 -3.24 19.92 -17.54
CA ILE A 497 -2.83 19.63 -16.18
C ILE A 497 -3.83 18.67 -15.55
N ILE A 498 -3.39 17.46 -15.23
CA ILE A 498 -4.25 16.43 -14.63
C ILE A 498 -3.74 16.09 -13.24
N LEU A 499 -4.64 16.00 -12.27
CA LEU A 499 -4.38 15.65 -10.89
C LEU A 499 -5.08 14.31 -10.58
N CYS A 500 -4.37 13.34 -10.01
CA CYS A 500 -5.00 12.09 -9.60
C CYS A 500 -4.17 11.31 -8.57
N THR A 501 -4.74 10.26 -7.97
CA THR A 501 -3.94 9.31 -7.18
C THR A 501 -3.14 8.38 -8.10
N LEU A 502 -2.06 7.80 -7.58
CA LEU A 502 -1.27 6.79 -8.31
C LEU A 502 -2.13 5.62 -8.80
N SER A 503 -3.06 5.15 -7.95
CA SER A 503 -3.99 4.06 -8.27
C SER A 503 -4.91 4.38 -9.44
N MET A 504 -5.27 5.66 -9.64
CA MET A 504 -6.16 6.08 -10.73
C MET A 504 -5.52 5.85 -12.11
N LEU A 505 -4.19 5.93 -12.21
CA LEU A 505 -3.45 5.68 -13.47
C LEU A 505 -3.61 4.24 -13.97
N SER A 506 -4.02 3.31 -13.10
CA SER A 506 -4.29 1.92 -13.49
C SER A 506 -5.73 1.67 -13.94
N HIS A 507 -6.58 2.70 -13.95
CA HIS A 507 -8.00 2.57 -14.35
C HIS A 507 -8.15 2.08 -15.79
N GLU A 508 -9.13 1.22 -16.06
CA GLU A 508 -9.38 0.62 -17.38
C GLU A 508 -9.59 1.67 -18.49
N ARG A 509 -10.30 2.77 -18.18
CA ARG A 509 -10.55 3.90 -19.11
C ARG A 509 -9.40 4.91 -19.25
N MET A 510 -8.30 4.72 -18.53
CA MET A 510 -7.16 5.64 -18.60
C MET A 510 -6.54 5.79 -20.00
N PRO A 511 -6.51 4.76 -20.88
CA PRO A 511 -6.04 4.94 -22.26
C PRO A 511 -6.83 5.96 -23.07
N THR A 512 -8.15 6.07 -22.85
CA THR A 512 -9.00 7.07 -23.53
C THR A 512 -8.63 8.49 -23.08
N ILE A 513 -8.42 8.69 -21.78
CA ILE A 513 -7.99 9.96 -21.20
C ILE A 513 -6.59 10.33 -21.71
N ALA A 514 -5.65 9.39 -21.69
CA ALA A 514 -4.27 9.60 -22.12
C ALA A 514 -4.12 9.86 -23.63
N ARG A 515 -5.11 9.51 -24.46
CA ARG A 515 -5.15 9.93 -25.87
C ARG A 515 -5.45 11.41 -26.05
N ILE A 516 -6.22 11.99 -25.13
CA ILE A 516 -6.61 13.41 -25.15
C ILE A 516 -5.54 14.26 -24.47
N VAL A 517 -5.08 13.81 -23.30
CA VAL A 517 -4.02 14.45 -22.51
C VAL A 517 -2.89 13.44 -22.30
N PRO A 518 -1.94 13.33 -23.24
CA PRO A 518 -0.82 12.40 -23.14
C PRO A 518 -0.08 12.49 -21.80
N VAL A 519 0.40 11.37 -21.29
CA VAL A 519 1.17 11.34 -20.04
C VAL A 519 2.64 11.56 -20.37
N GLN A 520 3.08 12.83 -20.43
CA GLN A 520 4.45 13.19 -20.81
C GLN A 520 5.36 13.45 -19.60
N THR A 521 4.95 14.35 -18.71
CA THR A 521 5.66 14.60 -17.44
C THR A 521 4.76 14.19 -16.28
N ILE A 522 5.24 13.30 -15.43
CA ILE A 522 4.56 12.94 -14.17
C ILE A 522 5.36 13.50 -13.00
N ILE A 523 4.68 14.24 -12.12
CA ILE A 523 5.21 14.71 -10.84
C ILE A 523 4.51 13.94 -9.73
N PHE A 524 5.25 13.07 -9.05
CA PHE A 524 4.77 12.34 -7.88
C PHE A 524 5.05 13.17 -6.62
N ASP A 525 4.01 13.74 -6.01
CA ASP A 525 4.10 14.35 -4.68
C ASP A 525 3.94 13.28 -3.59
N GLU A 526 4.54 13.55 -2.43
CA GLU A 526 4.65 12.60 -1.33
C GLU A 526 5.24 11.24 -1.76
N ALA A 527 6.17 11.26 -2.70
CA ALA A 527 6.74 10.05 -3.32
C ALA A 527 7.53 9.16 -2.34
N SER A 528 7.90 9.67 -1.16
CA SER A 528 8.47 8.84 -0.08
C SER A 528 7.49 7.83 0.52
N GLN A 529 6.18 8.00 0.26
CA GLN A 529 5.13 7.06 0.67
C GLN A 529 4.79 6.00 -0.40
N ILE A 530 5.47 6.01 -1.55
CA ILE A 530 5.18 5.09 -2.65
C ILE A 530 6.30 4.06 -2.74
N GLU A 531 5.93 2.78 -2.74
CA GLU A 531 6.87 1.67 -2.96
C GLU A 531 7.40 1.74 -4.40
N VAL A 532 8.71 1.57 -4.60
CA VAL A 532 9.33 1.76 -5.93
C VAL A 532 8.69 0.88 -7.02
N GLY A 533 8.28 -0.35 -6.69
CA GLY A 533 7.57 -1.28 -7.56
C GLY A 533 6.18 -0.81 -8.00
N ASP A 534 5.54 0.13 -7.31
CA ASP A 534 4.26 0.72 -7.71
C ASP A 534 4.36 1.64 -8.94
N TYR A 535 5.58 2.03 -9.35
CA TYR A 535 5.81 2.76 -10.59
C TYR A 535 5.82 1.87 -11.84
N LEU A 536 5.99 0.54 -11.68
CA LEU A 536 6.07 -0.40 -12.80
C LEU A 536 4.81 -0.37 -13.70
N PRO A 537 3.57 -0.41 -13.16
CA PRO A 537 2.36 -0.31 -13.99
C PRO A 537 2.23 1.03 -14.74
N VAL A 538 2.70 2.12 -14.14
CA VAL A 538 2.64 3.46 -14.75
C VAL A 538 3.59 3.53 -15.94
N ILE A 539 4.85 3.12 -15.75
CA ILE A 539 5.86 3.14 -16.81
C ILE A 539 5.46 2.22 -17.95
N HIS A 540 4.96 1.01 -17.66
CA HIS A 540 4.48 0.09 -18.67
C HIS A 540 3.31 0.67 -19.49
N ARG A 541 2.32 1.26 -18.83
CA ARG A 541 1.11 1.77 -19.50
C ARG A 541 1.39 2.97 -20.39
N PHE A 542 2.33 3.84 -20.00
CA PHE A 542 2.61 5.10 -20.69
C PHE A 542 3.98 5.12 -21.36
N ALA A 543 4.58 3.95 -21.63
CA ALA A 543 5.93 3.84 -22.18
C ALA A 543 6.13 4.68 -23.46
N SER A 544 5.11 4.80 -24.31
CA SER A 544 5.19 5.55 -25.56
C SER A 544 5.05 7.07 -25.41
N SER A 545 4.41 7.56 -24.35
CA SER A 545 4.19 9.00 -24.15
C SER A 545 5.08 9.61 -23.08
N LEU A 546 5.59 8.80 -22.15
CA LEU A 546 6.33 9.26 -20.98
C LEU A 546 7.69 9.83 -21.37
N GLN A 547 7.92 11.08 -20.99
CA GLN A 547 9.15 11.83 -21.28
C GLN A 547 9.88 12.26 -20.01
N LYS A 548 9.22 12.35 -18.85
CA LYS A 548 9.87 12.74 -17.59
C LYS A 548 9.12 12.24 -16.36
N MET A 549 9.87 11.83 -15.34
CA MET A 549 9.38 11.48 -14.00
C MET A 549 10.07 12.34 -12.94
N VAL A 550 9.27 13.01 -12.12
CA VAL A 550 9.74 13.83 -11.00
C VAL A 550 9.17 13.26 -9.72
N PHE A 551 10.00 13.05 -8.71
CA PHE A 551 9.61 12.55 -7.40
C PHE A 551 9.87 13.63 -6.36
N ILE A 552 8.82 14.13 -5.71
CA ILE A 552 8.89 15.13 -4.66
C ILE A 552 8.37 14.47 -3.38
N GLY A 553 9.15 14.56 -2.30
CA GLY A 553 8.85 13.82 -1.07
C GLY A 553 9.91 14.04 0.00
N ASP A 554 9.87 13.23 1.04
CA ASP A 554 10.79 13.36 2.18
C ASP A 554 10.95 12.01 2.89
N ASP A 555 12.15 11.42 2.78
CA ASP A 555 12.53 10.15 3.44
C ASP A 555 12.71 10.28 4.95
N LYS A 556 12.60 11.49 5.52
CA LYS A 556 12.53 11.70 6.97
C LYS A 556 11.08 11.80 7.48
N GLN A 557 10.09 11.75 6.60
CA GLN A 557 8.66 11.64 6.93
C GLN A 557 8.13 10.23 6.63
N LEU A 558 6.81 10.03 6.44
CA LEU A 558 6.24 8.69 6.37
C LEU A 558 6.87 7.86 5.22
N PRO A 559 7.34 6.63 5.51
CA PRO A 559 7.72 5.66 4.50
C PRO A 559 6.48 5.10 3.77
N PRO A 560 6.65 4.24 2.76
CA PRO A 560 5.51 3.59 2.16
C PRO A 560 4.78 2.67 3.15
N TYR A 561 3.49 2.45 2.88
CA TYR A 561 2.64 1.61 3.74
C TYR A 561 3.23 0.20 3.91
N GLY A 562 3.23 -0.30 5.14
CA GLY A 562 3.79 -1.61 5.47
C GLY A 562 5.29 -1.64 5.76
N HIS A 563 6.02 -0.52 5.60
CA HIS A 563 7.47 -0.47 5.89
C HIS A 563 7.82 -0.88 7.33
N SER A 564 6.96 -0.60 8.32
CA SER A 564 7.22 -1.00 9.71
C SER A 564 7.33 -2.52 9.88
N ASP A 565 6.60 -3.28 9.06
CA ASP A 565 6.58 -4.74 9.04
C ASP A 565 7.47 -5.32 7.93
N ILE A 566 7.79 -4.51 6.92
CA ILE A 566 8.60 -4.82 5.74
C ILE A 566 9.72 -3.77 5.61
N PRO A 567 10.80 -3.86 6.39
CA PRO A 567 11.84 -2.81 6.43
C PRO A 567 12.58 -2.59 5.09
N ASP A 568 12.53 -3.57 4.19
CA ASP A 568 13.12 -3.52 2.85
C ASP A 568 12.17 -2.94 1.79
N LEU A 569 11.02 -2.40 2.21
CA LEU A 569 10.05 -1.75 1.34
C LEU A 569 10.45 -0.29 1.12
N GLU A 570 11.21 -0.08 0.04
CA GLU A 570 11.88 1.18 -0.27
C GLU A 570 11.03 2.07 -1.19
N SER A 571 11.11 3.39 -0.98
CA SER A 571 10.71 4.38 -1.99
C SER A 571 11.88 4.71 -2.90
N VAL A 572 11.66 5.63 -3.85
CA VAL A 572 12.74 6.17 -4.69
C VAL A 572 13.82 6.90 -3.89
N PHE A 573 13.50 7.42 -2.70
CA PHE A 573 14.46 8.17 -1.87
C PHE A 573 15.47 7.27 -1.16
N GLU A 574 15.15 5.98 -0.98
CA GLU A 574 16.05 4.99 -0.42
C GLU A 574 16.99 4.36 -1.49
N LYS A 575 16.78 4.63 -2.79
CA LYS A 575 17.69 4.17 -3.85
C LYS A 575 18.97 5.00 -3.86
N GLU A 576 20.09 4.38 -3.51
CA GLU A 576 21.38 5.06 -3.34
C GLU A 576 21.79 5.95 -4.52
N HIS A 577 21.66 5.46 -5.76
CA HIS A 577 22.04 6.22 -6.95
C HIS A 577 21.14 7.43 -7.22
N LEU A 578 19.87 7.39 -6.79
CA LEU A 578 18.94 8.50 -6.88
C LEU A 578 19.16 9.47 -5.71
N HIS A 579 19.40 8.95 -4.51
CA HIS A 579 19.69 9.74 -3.31
C HIS A 579 20.91 10.64 -3.49
N ARG A 580 21.97 10.13 -4.14
CA ARG A 580 23.19 10.92 -4.44
C ARG A 580 22.96 12.09 -5.40
N LYS A 581 21.93 12.02 -6.26
CA LYS A 581 21.56 13.07 -7.23
C LYS A 581 20.39 13.94 -6.76
N MET A 582 19.88 13.67 -5.57
CA MET A 582 18.70 14.31 -5.01
C MET A 582 18.94 15.79 -4.77
N HIS A 583 18.00 16.62 -5.22
CA HIS A 583 18.00 18.05 -4.93
C HIS A 583 17.21 18.32 -3.65
N VAL A 584 17.73 19.13 -2.74
CA VAL A 584 17.09 19.40 -1.43
C VAL A 584 16.55 20.83 -1.39
N LEU A 585 15.29 20.98 -0.99
CA LEU A 585 14.74 22.27 -0.58
C LEU A 585 15.22 22.58 0.84
N ASP A 586 15.97 23.66 0.98
CA ASP A 586 16.80 23.94 2.17
C ASP A 586 16.20 24.96 3.14
N THR A 587 15.07 25.60 2.80
CA THR A 587 14.47 26.67 3.63
C THR A 587 13.02 26.37 3.95
N GLN A 588 12.66 26.33 5.23
CA GLN A 588 11.28 26.15 5.70
C GLN A 588 10.66 27.44 6.22
N TYR A 589 9.38 27.64 5.91
CA TYR A 589 8.61 28.87 6.18
C TYR A 589 7.41 28.66 7.11
N ARG A 590 7.22 27.44 7.62
CA ARG A 590 5.99 27.04 8.33
C ARG A 590 6.19 26.99 9.83
N ILE A 591 7.27 26.34 10.27
CA ILE A 591 7.42 25.91 11.65
C ILE A 591 8.13 27.03 12.43
N PRO A 592 7.62 27.43 13.61
CA PRO A 592 8.28 28.40 14.49
C PRO A 592 9.74 28.05 14.77
N LYS A 593 10.62 29.07 14.84
CA LYS A 593 12.09 28.91 14.99
C LYS A 593 12.50 27.88 16.05
N PRO A 594 11.99 27.92 17.30
CA PRO A 594 12.43 26.97 18.32
C PRO A 594 12.18 25.49 17.97
N ILE A 595 11.08 25.20 17.27
CA ILE A 595 10.73 23.84 16.84
C ILE A 595 11.47 23.52 15.54
N GLY A 596 11.49 24.45 14.58
CA GLY A 596 12.14 24.30 13.29
C GLY A 596 13.63 24.04 13.40
N ASP A 597 14.33 24.79 14.25
CA ASP A 597 15.77 24.66 14.48
C ASP A 597 16.09 23.34 15.18
N PHE A 598 15.25 22.92 16.14
CA PHE A 598 15.38 21.61 16.77
C PHE A 598 15.24 20.46 15.75
N ILE A 599 14.23 20.52 14.89
CA ILE A 599 14.01 19.53 13.83
C ILE A 599 15.15 19.55 12.81
N SER A 600 15.64 20.73 12.44
CA SER A 600 16.79 20.87 11.53
C SER A 600 18.02 20.16 12.09
N GLU A 601 18.34 20.40 13.34
CA GLU A 601 19.49 19.80 14.03
C GLU A 601 19.36 18.27 14.15
N HIS A 602 18.23 17.78 14.68
CA HIS A 602 18.08 16.38 15.08
C HIS A 602 17.65 15.46 13.94
N VAL A 603 16.97 15.98 12.91
CA VAL A 603 16.43 15.17 11.80
C VAL A 603 17.16 15.44 10.49
N TYR A 604 17.46 16.70 10.20
CA TYR A 604 18.04 17.13 8.91
C TYR A 604 19.52 17.54 8.99
N LYS A 605 20.20 17.27 10.11
CA LYS A 605 21.63 17.52 10.30
C LYS A 605 22.04 18.98 9.99
N ASN A 606 21.24 19.94 10.45
CA ASN A 606 21.41 21.38 10.23
C ASN A 606 21.37 21.83 8.76
N ARG A 607 20.82 21.02 7.84
CA ARG A 607 20.67 21.38 6.42
C ARG A 607 19.37 22.14 6.11
N LEU A 608 18.52 22.36 7.11
CA LEU A 608 17.24 23.04 6.96
C LEU A 608 17.27 24.40 7.67
N GLN A 609 17.17 25.48 6.92
CA GLN A 609 17.09 26.84 7.45
C GLN A 609 15.65 27.19 7.83
N THR A 610 15.45 27.76 9.03
CA THR A 610 14.15 28.29 9.46
C THR A 610 14.01 29.77 9.15
N VAL A 611 12.99 30.12 8.37
CA VAL A 611 12.53 31.51 8.19
C VAL A 611 11.11 31.63 8.74
N HIS A 612 11.00 32.13 9.97
CA HIS A 612 9.72 32.31 10.65
C HIS A 612 9.76 33.50 11.61
N GLU A 613 8.64 34.19 11.77
CA GLU A 613 8.52 35.37 12.63
C GLU A 613 8.59 34.99 14.12
N ILE A 614 7.87 33.93 14.51
CA ILE A 614 7.83 33.43 15.89
C ILE A 614 9.17 32.79 16.29
N SER A 615 9.85 33.42 17.26
CA SER A 615 11.13 32.98 17.85
C SER A 615 11.06 32.58 19.32
N SER A 616 9.94 32.87 20.01
CA SER A 616 9.78 32.53 21.43
C SER A 616 9.57 31.03 21.64
N LYS A 617 10.31 30.44 22.59
CA LYS A 617 10.13 29.02 22.99
C LYS A 617 8.71 28.69 23.47
N THR A 618 7.96 29.70 23.95
CA THR A 618 6.57 29.50 24.40
C THR A 618 5.62 29.10 23.30
N CYS A 619 6.01 29.18 22.01
CA CYS A 619 5.26 28.62 20.90
C CYS A 619 5.10 27.09 21.01
N CYS A 620 5.92 26.42 21.82
CA CYS A 620 5.77 25.01 22.16
C CYS A 620 5.55 24.87 23.67
N ARG A 621 4.37 24.39 24.08
CA ARG A 621 4.06 24.13 25.50
C ARG A 621 3.85 22.65 25.75
N PHE A 622 4.32 22.19 26.89
CA PHE A 622 4.07 20.84 27.39
C PHE A 622 3.07 20.89 28.54
N VAL A 623 2.04 20.07 28.49
CA VAL A 623 1.09 19.91 29.60
C VAL A 623 1.47 18.67 30.38
N ASN A 624 1.89 18.85 31.63
CA ASN A 624 2.23 17.76 32.53
C ASN A 624 0.96 17.09 33.06
N VAL A 625 0.46 16.09 32.33
CA VAL A 625 -0.72 15.29 32.70
C VAL A 625 -0.34 14.27 33.78
N SER A 626 -0.06 14.78 34.99
CA SER A 626 0.38 13.98 36.13
C SER A 626 -0.67 12.93 36.52
N GLY A 627 -0.24 11.66 36.57
CA GLY A 627 -1.10 10.54 36.90
C GLY A 627 -2.05 10.08 35.79
N GLY A 628 -1.86 10.55 34.55
CA GLY A 628 -2.42 9.88 33.36
C GLY A 628 -1.72 8.54 33.14
N ARG A 629 -2.46 7.51 32.74
CA ARG A 629 -1.92 6.16 32.52
C ARG A 629 -2.41 5.62 31.18
N GLU A 630 -1.51 4.92 30.49
CA GLU A 630 -1.86 4.20 29.27
C GLU A 630 -2.71 2.97 29.60
N GLU A 631 -3.84 2.81 28.90
CA GLU A 631 -4.74 1.68 29.01
C GLU A 631 -4.95 1.03 27.63
N GLU A 632 -4.93 -0.29 27.58
CA GLU A 632 -5.11 -1.03 26.32
C GLU A 632 -6.61 -1.14 25.98
N LYS A 633 -6.98 -0.80 24.75
CA LYS A 633 -8.33 -0.89 24.22
C LYS A 633 -8.30 -1.43 22.80
N SER A 634 -8.77 -2.66 22.60
CA SER A 634 -8.88 -3.32 21.28
C SER A 634 -7.58 -3.27 20.44
N LYS A 635 -6.43 -3.66 21.03
CA LYS A 635 -5.07 -3.61 20.44
C LYS A 635 -4.51 -2.20 20.17
N SER A 636 -5.16 -1.17 20.68
CA SER A 636 -4.72 0.23 20.66
C SER A 636 -4.58 0.74 22.09
N TRP A 637 -4.16 1.99 22.27
CA TRP A 637 -3.96 2.61 23.58
C TRP A 637 -4.83 3.86 23.73
N ILE A 638 -5.28 4.11 24.96
CA ILE A 638 -5.95 5.35 25.38
C ILE A 638 -5.32 5.90 26.66
N ASN A 639 -5.53 7.19 26.92
CA ASN A 639 -5.19 7.85 28.17
C ASN A 639 -6.26 8.91 28.47
N GLU A 640 -7.15 8.61 29.42
CA GLU A 640 -8.34 9.39 29.72
C GLU A 640 -8.02 10.81 30.22
N LYS A 641 -6.96 10.96 31.04
CA LYS A 641 -6.55 12.29 31.53
C LYS A 641 -5.99 13.17 30.42
N GLU A 642 -5.28 12.58 29.46
CA GLU A 642 -4.84 13.34 28.27
C GLU A 642 -6.04 13.78 27.43
N ILE A 643 -7.09 12.94 27.30
CA ILE A 643 -8.33 13.34 26.60
C ILE A 643 -8.95 14.56 27.28
N GLN A 644 -9.07 14.54 28.61
CA GLN A 644 -9.59 15.67 29.39
C GLN A 644 -8.75 16.95 29.18
N ALA A 645 -7.42 16.84 29.21
CA ALA A 645 -6.51 17.96 28.93
C ALA A 645 -6.75 18.53 27.52
N VAL A 646 -6.77 17.66 26.50
CA VAL A 646 -6.97 18.03 25.10
C VAL A 646 -8.30 18.78 24.92
N VAL A 647 -9.40 18.27 25.48
CA VAL A 647 -10.73 18.89 25.35
C VAL A 647 -10.74 20.27 26.00
N LYS A 648 -10.11 20.43 27.17
CA LYS A 648 -9.98 21.74 27.84
C LYS A 648 -9.16 22.74 27.02
N ILE A 649 -8.01 22.31 26.49
CA ILE A 649 -7.17 23.16 25.64
C ILE A 649 -7.91 23.54 24.36
N ALA A 650 -8.61 22.59 23.73
CA ALA A 650 -9.44 22.83 22.56
C ALA A 650 -10.54 23.87 22.84
N ASN A 651 -11.22 23.78 23.99
CA ASN A 651 -12.21 24.77 24.42
C ASN A 651 -11.58 26.16 24.58
N ILE A 652 -10.41 26.26 25.22
CA ILE A 652 -9.71 27.54 25.41
C ILE A 652 -9.30 28.15 24.07
N LEU A 653 -8.72 27.37 23.15
CA LEU A 653 -8.34 27.85 21.83
C LEU A 653 -9.56 28.30 21.02
N GLN A 654 -10.64 27.51 21.03
CA GLN A 654 -11.88 27.86 20.34
C GLN A 654 -12.49 29.15 20.92
N GLY A 655 -12.54 29.29 22.25
CA GLY A 655 -13.02 30.50 22.92
C GLY A 655 -12.18 31.74 22.62
N ARG A 656 -10.90 31.57 22.28
CA ARG A 656 -9.99 32.63 21.82
C ARG A 656 -10.01 32.82 20.29
N GLY A 657 -10.88 32.14 19.56
CA GLY A 657 -10.93 32.20 18.09
C GLY A 657 -9.69 31.65 17.38
N LYS A 658 -8.89 30.81 18.05
CA LYS A 658 -7.67 30.20 17.49
C LYS A 658 -8.00 28.87 16.80
N SER A 659 -7.65 28.74 15.52
CA SER A 659 -7.81 27.49 14.78
C SER A 659 -6.84 26.42 15.30
N PHE A 660 -7.33 25.20 15.48
CA PHE A 660 -6.52 24.09 15.96
C PHE A 660 -6.89 22.77 15.31
N LYS A 661 -5.92 21.84 15.28
CA LYS A 661 -6.14 20.40 15.05
C LYS A 661 -5.46 19.58 16.15
N VAL A 662 -5.97 18.38 16.37
CA VAL A 662 -5.48 17.41 17.35
C VAL A 662 -4.84 16.22 16.64
N ILE A 663 -3.65 15.84 17.07
CA ILE A 663 -2.92 14.67 16.56
C ILE A 663 -2.67 13.71 17.73
N THR A 664 -2.89 12.42 17.49
CA THR A 664 -2.51 11.38 18.46
C THR A 664 -2.04 10.10 17.75
N PRO A 665 -1.06 9.36 18.28
CA PRO A 665 -0.57 8.15 17.62
C PRO A 665 -1.57 7.00 17.48
N TYR A 666 -2.63 6.97 18.29
CA TYR A 666 -3.46 5.78 18.49
C TYR A 666 -4.90 6.00 18.05
N ASP A 667 -5.42 5.11 17.20
CA ASP A 667 -6.77 5.23 16.61
C ASP A 667 -7.89 5.17 17.68
N ALA A 668 -7.69 4.42 18.77
CA ALA A 668 -8.62 4.42 19.90
C ALA A 668 -8.64 5.77 20.64
N GLN A 669 -7.47 6.39 20.87
CA GLN A 669 -7.37 7.72 21.48
C GLN A 669 -8.02 8.77 20.56
N ARG A 670 -7.72 8.73 19.25
CA ARG A 670 -8.31 9.64 18.26
C ARG A 670 -9.85 9.59 18.33
N SER A 671 -10.41 8.38 18.31
CA SER A 671 -11.86 8.18 18.36
C SER A 671 -12.47 8.65 19.68
N ALA A 672 -11.76 8.44 20.80
CA ALA A 672 -12.22 8.89 22.10
C ALA A 672 -12.18 10.43 22.23
N ILE A 673 -11.13 11.08 21.73
CA ILE A 673 -11.02 12.55 21.69
C ILE A 673 -12.12 13.14 20.80
N GLU A 674 -12.32 12.59 19.60
CA GLU A 674 -13.37 13.06 18.67
C GLU A 674 -14.76 12.99 19.33
N LYS A 675 -15.07 11.89 20.03
CA LYS A 675 -16.30 11.76 20.81
C LYS A 675 -16.37 12.79 21.94
N ALA A 676 -15.30 12.95 22.72
CA ALA A 676 -15.27 13.87 23.85
C ALA A 676 -15.42 15.35 23.42
N LEU A 677 -14.84 15.73 22.29
CA LEU A 677 -15.04 17.06 21.68
C LEU A 677 -16.51 17.27 21.29
N LYS A 678 -17.14 16.25 20.69
CA LYS A 678 -18.56 16.29 20.31
C LYS A 678 -19.47 16.41 21.54
N ASP A 679 -19.22 15.61 22.58
CA ASP A 679 -19.99 15.62 23.82
C ASP A 679 -19.85 16.97 24.56
N ALA A 680 -18.66 17.60 24.47
CA ALA A 680 -18.40 18.94 24.98
C ALA A 680 -18.95 20.08 24.10
N LYS A 681 -19.69 19.78 23.02
CA LYS A 681 -20.23 20.75 22.05
C LYS A 681 -19.16 21.64 21.40
N LEU A 682 -17.94 21.13 21.24
CA LEU A 682 -16.84 21.80 20.55
C LEU A 682 -16.85 21.45 19.06
N SER A 683 -16.08 22.20 18.27
CA SER A 683 -15.75 21.83 16.89
C SER A 683 -15.01 20.49 16.91
N TRP A 684 -15.63 19.44 16.37
CA TRP A 684 -15.08 18.07 16.37
C TRP A 684 -14.83 17.52 14.96
N LYS A 685 -15.63 17.95 13.97
CA LYS A 685 -15.49 17.51 12.57
C LYS A 685 -14.16 18.01 12.01
N ASP A 686 -13.40 17.14 11.35
CA ASP A 686 -12.10 17.46 10.74
C ASP A 686 -11.03 17.96 11.74
N LYS A 687 -11.19 17.67 13.04
CA LYS A 687 -10.31 18.19 14.10
C LYS A 687 -9.35 17.19 14.71
N CYS A 688 -9.62 15.88 14.72
CA CYS A 688 -8.77 14.90 15.40
C CYS A 688 -8.33 13.75 14.48
N TYR A 689 -7.02 13.51 14.42
CA TYR A 689 -6.40 12.59 13.48
C TYR A 689 -5.36 11.69 14.13
N ASN A 690 -5.13 10.55 13.51
CA ASN A 690 -3.90 9.80 13.75
C ASN A 690 -2.78 10.35 12.87
N VAL A 691 -1.52 10.11 13.26
CA VAL A 691 -0.35 10.66 12.56
C VAL A 691 -0.32 10.28 11.07
N ASP A 692 -0.63 9.03 10.73
CA ASP A 692 -0.59 8.54 9.35
C ASP A 692 -1.66 9.24 8.46
N SER A 693 -2.84 9.53 9.02
CA SER A 693 -3.93 10.25 8.35
C SER A 693 -3.75 11.77 8.30
N PHE A 694 -2.84 12.33 9.10
CA PHE A 694 -2.65 13.78 9.19
C PHE A 694 -1.72 14.33 8.11
N GLN A 695 -0.95 13.50 7.41
CA GLN A 695 0.02 14.00 6.44
C GLN A 695 -0.66 14.81 5.33
N GLY A 696 -0.05 15.96 5.01
CA GLY A 696 -0.62 16.96 4.11
C GLY A 696 -1.53 17.97 4.80
N ASN A 697 -2.03 17.71 6.01
CA ASN A 697 -2.76 18.70 6.79
C ASN A 697 -1.80 19.57 7.61
N GLU A 698 -2.24 20.77 7.93
CA GLU A 698 -1.54 21.75 8.77
C GLU A 698 -2.59 22.65 9.43
N ASP A 699 -2.27 23.24 10.59
CA ASP A 699 -3.11 24.26 11.23
C ASP A 699 -2.23 25.24 12.02
N ASP A 700 -2.81 26.37 12.43
CA ASP A 700 -2.12 27.37 13.23
C ASP A 700 -1.63 26.77 14.55
N TYR A 701 -2.52 26.07 15.28
CA TYR A 701 -2.20 25.41 16.53
C TYR A 701 -2.41 23.90 16.45
N ILE A 702 -1.42 23.13 16.93
CA ILE A 702 -1.51 21.67 16.99
C ILE A 702 -1.51 21.22 18.44
N ILE A 703 -2.53 20.47 18.84
CA ILE A 703 -2.58 19.79 20.13
C ILE A 703 -2.16 18.33 19.91
N VAL A 704 -1.22 17.83 20.69
CA VAL A 704 -0.71 16.46 20.59
C VAL A 704 -1.05 15.71 21.87
N SER A 705 -1.66 14.52 21.75
CA SER A 705 -1.80 13.56 22.85
C SER A 705 -0.90 12.36 22.60
N ILE A 706 0.10 12.18 23.49
CA ILE A 706 1.15 11.16 23.38
C ILE A 706 0.67 9.78 23.82
N VAL A 707 -0.28 9.72 24.76
CA VAL A 707 -0.91 8.52 25.34
C VAL A 707 0.03 7.70 26.21
N ARG A 708 1.24 7.40 25.71
CA ARG A 708 2.19 6.51 26.36
C ARG A 708 2.77 7.12 27.64
N SER A 709 2.89 6.26 28.65
CA SER A 709 3.42 6.59 29.97
C SER A 709 4.39 5.54 30.53
N LYS A 710 4.51 4.37 29.91
CA LYS A 710 5.40 3.27 30.39
C LYS A 710 6.41 2.77 29.38
N ARG A 711 6.15 2.86 28.07
CA ARG A 711 7.06 2.41 27.00
C ARG A 711 7.00 3.39 25.84
N LEU A 712 8.07 3.51 25.07
CA LEU A 712 8.12 4.42 23.91
C LEU A 712 6.98 4.16 22.92
N GLY A 713 6.70 2.89 22.62
CA GLY A 713 5.67 2.52 21.67
C GLY A 713 5.86 3.22 20.33
N PHE A 714 4.87 4.04 19.96
CA PHE A 714 4.91 4.82 18.72
C PHE A 714 6.09 5.81 18.62
N LEU A 715 6.54 6.34 19.76
CA LEU A 715 7.61 7.33 19.81
C LEU A 715 8.96 6.80 19.32
N ALA A 716 9.12 5.49 19.20
CA ALA A 716 10.31 4.86 18.60
C ALA A 716 10.42 5.09 17.08
N ASN A 717 9.35 5.52 16.41
CA ASN A 717 9.37 5.80 14.98
C ASN A 717 9.63 7.30 14.73
N GLU A 718 10.90 7.66 14.54
CA GLU A 718 11.30 9.05 14.32
C GLU A 718 10.62 9.70 13.11
N ARG A 719 10.44 8.98 12.00
CA ARG A 719 9.76 9.48 10.79
C ARG A 719 8.33 9.98 11.10
N ARG A 720 7.58 9.19 11.87
CA ARG A 720 6.22 9.53 12.31
C ARG A 720 6.20 10.64 13.36
N VAL A 721 7.15 10.66 14.28
CA VAL A 721 7.26 11.75 15.26
C VAL A 721 7.63 13.07 14.58
N ASN A 722 8.55 13.05 13.62
CA ASN A 722 8.88 14.20 12.77
C ASN A 722 7.64 14.72 12.04
N VAL A 723 6.82 13.83 11.46
CA VAL A 723 5.51 14.21 10.90
C VAL A 723 4.63 14.91 11.93
N MET A 724 4.53 14.39 13.15
CA MET A 724 3.69 14.98 14.20
C MET A 724 4.19 16.37 14.66
N LEU A 725 5.51 16.55 14.77
CA LEU A 725 6.14 17.79 15.27
C LEU A 725 6.23 18.92 14.22
N THR A 726 5.83 18.67 12.98
CA THR A 726 6.08 19.60 11.85
C THR A 726 4.78 20.07 11.17
N ARG A 727 3.72 20.20 11.97
CA ARG A 727 2.35 20.47 11.50
C ARG A 727 1.76 21.81 11.93
N CYS A 728 2.38 22.48 12.90
CA CYS A 728 1.92 23.78 13.36
C CYS A 728 2.51 24.92 12.51
N LYS A 729 1.73 25.98 12.35
CA LYS A 729 2.21 27.27 11.80
C LYS A 729 2.56 28.26 12.89
N LYS A 730 1.81 28.28 14.00
CA LYS A 730 1.97 29.25 15.09
C LYS A 730 2.44 28.61 16.39
N GLY A 731 1.81 27.51 16.81
CA GLY A 731 2.17 26.89 18.08
C GLY A 731 1.78 25.42 18.23
N MET A 732 2.39 24.76 19.21
CA MET A 732 2.20 23.35 19.51
C MET A 732 2.01 23.13 21.01
N ILE A 733 1.03 22.30 21.38
CA ILE A 733 0.74 21.95 22.77
C ILE A 733 0.81 20.43 22.89
N ILE A 734 1.73 19.91 23.70
CA ILE A 734 1.98 18.47 23.83
C ILE A 734 1.52 18.01 25.21
N CYS A 735 0.48 17.18 25.25
CA CYS A 735 -0.03 16.53 26.45
C CYS A 735 0.73 15.22 26.69
N SER A 736 1.46 15.14 27.80
CA SER A 736 2.16 13.92 28.24
C SER A 736 2.50 14.00 29.73
N SER A 737 3.10 12.94 30.28
CA SER A 737 3.67 12.98 31.63
C SER A 737 5.11 13.49 31.58
N ARG A 738 5.44 14.47 32.43
CA ARG A 738 6.82 14.93 32.56
C ARG A 738 7.77 13.83 33.01
N ALA A 739 7.35 13.01 33.98
CA ALA A 739 8.14 11.87 34.44
C ALA A 739 8.41 10.86 33.33
N PHE A 740 7.50 10.72 32.36
CA PHE A 740 7.71 9.86 31.20
C PHE A 740 8.74 10.47 30.24
N LEU A 741 8.60 11.75 29.88
CA LEU A 741 9.53 12.41 28.95
C LEU A 741 10.92 12.68 29.54
N ASP A 742 11.04 12.86 30.86
CA ASP A 742 12.33 12.95 31.55
C ASP A 742 12.95 11.55 31.81
N GLY A 743 12.14 10.49 31.72
CA GLY A 743 12.54 9.10 31.93
C GLY A 743 12.64 8.31 30.62
N ILE A 744 11.78 7.30 30.45
CA ILE A 744 11.80 6.37 29.29
C ILE A 744 11.64 7.09 27.94
N GLY A 745 10.92 8.21 27.91
CA GLY A 745 10.67 9.03 26.73
C GLY A 745 11.79 9.99 26.36
N SER A 746 12.83 10.13 27.19
CA SER A 746 13.90 11.14 27.01
C SER A 746 14.67 10.99 25.70
N GLU A 747 14.95 9.75 25.31
CA GLU A 747 15.65 9.41 24.06
C GLU A 747 14.79 9.58 22.79
N SER A 748 13.50 9.90 22.94
CA SER A 748 12.65 10.19 21.78
C SER A 748 12.85 11.62 21.30
N LEU A 749 12.54 11.88 20.03
CA LEU A 749 12.56 13.23 19.46
C LEU A 749 11.67 14.23 20.26
N ILE A 750 10.62 13.76 20.93
CA ILE A 750 9.77 14.60 21.81
C ILE A 750 10.43 14.87 23.15
N GLY A 751 11.12 13.89 23.72
CA GLY A 751 11.92 14.06 24.94
C GLY A 751 13.02 15.10 24.74
N GLY A 752 13.76 14.98 23.63
CA GLY A 752 14.75 15.98 23.21
C GLY A 752 14.14 17.38 23.03
N LEU A 753 12.96 17.48 22.42
CA LEU A 753 12.25 18.75 22.27
C LEU A 753 11.86 19.34 23.63
N ALA A 754 11.34 18.51 24.55
CA ALA A 754 10.97 18.93 25.91
C ALA A 754 12.17 19.47 26.68
N ALA A 755 13.32 18.80 26.59
CA ALA A 755 14.57 19.25 27.18
C ALA A 755 15.03 20.59 26.58
N ARG A 756 14.96 20.75 25.25
CA ARG A 756 15.33 22.00 24.54
C ARG A 756 14.43 23.19 24.91
N MET A 757 13.13 22.95 25.09
CA MET A 757 12.17 23.98 25.49
C MET A 757 12.33 24.40 26.94
N GLY A 758 12.69 23.46 27.82
CA GLY A 758 13.01 23.72 29.23
C GLY A 758 11.78 23.95 30.12
N LYS A 759 12.03 24.10 31.43
CA LYS A 759 11.00 24.09 32.49
C LYS A 759 9.90 25.16 32.33
N LYS A 760 10.22 26.34 31.78
CA LYS A 760 9.27 27.46 31.60
C LYS A 760 8.15 27.17 30.59
N CYS A 761 8.34 26.16 29.73
CA CYS A 761 7.37 25.76 28.72
C CYS A 761 6.39 24.69 29.22
N TRP A 762 6.58 24.19 30.45
CA TRP A 762 5.67 23.25 31.08
C TRP A 762 4.51 23.98 31.78
N VAL A 763 3.30 23.41 31.66
CA VAL A 763 2.07 23.85 32.31
C VAL A 763 1.51 22.66 33.09
N GLU A 764 1.13 22.87 34.34
CA GLU A 764 0.60 21.79 35.17
C GLU A 764 -0.85 21.45 34.79
N TYR A 765 -1.21 20.16 34.83
CA TYR A 765 -2.56 19.69 34.46
C TYR A 765 -3.68 20.46 35.18
N GLN A 766 -3.50 20.74 36.47
CA GLN A 766 -4.50 21.47 37.26
C GLN A 766 -4.69 22.92 36.79
N GLN A 767 -3.65 23.56 36.24
CA GLN A 767 -3.79 24.90 35.67
C GLN A 767 -4.67 24.85 34.41
N VAL A 768 -4.53 23.80 33.59
CA VAL A 768 -5.37 23.57 32.41
C VAL A 768 -6.82 23.31 32.79
N LEU A 769 -7.06 22.48 33.80
CA LEU A 769 -8.43 22.17 34.26
C LEU A 769 -9.17 23.39 34.82
N ASN A 770 -8.44 24.31 35.44
CA ASN A 770 -8.95 25.57 35.99
C ASN A 770 -8.97 26.71 34.96
N ASP A 771 -8.87 26.40 33.66
CA ASP A 771 -8.88 27.35 32.53
C ASP A 771 -7.77 28.43 32.58
N ARG A 772 -6.70 28.18 33.34
CA ARG A 772 -5.50 29.04 33.48
C ARG A 772 -4.39 28.63 32.51
N PHE A 773 -4.74 28.37 31.24
CA PHE A 773 -3.73 28.06 30.22
C PHE A 773 -3.07 29.37 29.71
N PRO A 774 -1.72 29.50 29.79
CA PRO A 774 -1.04 30.71 29.37
C PRO A 774 -1.18 30.94 27.87
N GLU A 775 -0.90 32.16 27.41
CA GLU A 775 -0.86 32.42 25.98
C GLU A 775 0.26 31.64 25.28
N ILE A 776 -0.05 31.25 24.04
CA ILE A 776 0.79 30.50 23.12
C ILE A 776 0.81 31.19 21.77
#